data_AF-A0A812JQ68-F1
#
_entry.id   AF-A0A812JQ68-F1
#
_cell.length_a   1.000
_cell.length_b   1.000
_cell.length_c   1.000
_cell.angle_alpha   90.00
_cell.angle_beta   90.00
_cell.angle_gamma   90.00
#
_symmetry.space_group_name_H-M   'P 1'
#
loop_
_entity.id
_entity.type
_entity.pdbx_description
1 polymer ?
#
loop_
_entity_poly.entity_id
_entity_poly.type
_entity_poly.pdbx_seq_one_letter_code
_entity_poly.pdbx_strand_id
1 'polypeptide(L)'
;SCAWQLRRLRRLCQEAPALASAHGWRRSLPKLIRLQSSTRYVRGSSSLSEAELVPGDGRSQADPRIYRPMTETVRTYLNPAHFFMLLRAHGTSFFAGVPDSLLKDRSDSVAENARSIRKLTYYTLAGTQKVYMQNQLHKLPSTAAALNSVFSMLCYFWCIPGGLVADSIGRYKTIIGAGAIYAIGTLCVAVAVVHAFQTSLGWMFTGGCLLLIAAGTGGIKPNIANFGADQIGDETESQRECQKTYFSLFYLAINIGVLFAFGFFTNITTGGLPGVVSQSEGYSFAYGAGAVFMIAAVLIFISFTPSYRRLPGSGLGPVKRLVRYQCRSLRGGGWRAVMSAIGWLCLPFFYAVTLAAVLTPPAKSAGEEILLDPCSSAGARRLHGGAASSSDTLNNTALALGSLACVCLVVANLNTQWVKELSDEAKDDFGVEDARATFGALPMIVIVNIAFNLCYNSMNNFPSQACQMDLRIGSMQLNGAFFIIADAFAILVFTPLFESCLYPVIARMKGSPVRLGQKIIAGLLVACSSNLVAASLEIRRRDAPYLCDAEFSQCAPGYTEDGLHGTRMKDISAFWIFMPFTLVGIAEILVNPCMYCYSYEAAPMQVRSLLQAVNLFFQGSVSNAFTSVVTKLTYPNDLDSGHLENYYYVNAALAVGGILLYFAVTRRCCHGKGVRDVIKKEEVIAANEGTALAMAAGHYLATGSIACVYLQNSGLGNTINPLLSLCSKKVYAIPALLLIGWRGEPGKKDEPQHLLQGALTPTMLENMGVPFEILPDYAEGAFEVITKAYGHMEKEKEPFALLVKKETFEKYRLSTPSSVFGGDDMLHRE
;
A
#
# COMPACT_ATOMS: atom_id res chain seq x y z
N SER A 1 -8.16 6.64 32.68
CA SER A 1 -9.20 5.81 32.01
C SER A 1 -8.66 4.68 31.12
N CYS A 2 -7.58 4.86 30.35
CA CYS A 2 -7.01 3.78 29.50
C CYS A 2 -6.44 2.58 30.29
N ALA A 3 -5.79 2.83 31.44
CA ALA A 3 -5.29 1.76 32.32
C ALA A 3 -6.40 0.92 32.98
N TRP A 4 -7.62 1.47 33.10
CA TRP A 4 -8.77 0.75 33.65
C TRP A 4 -9.42 -0.15 32.59
N GLN A 5 -9.52 0.33 31.33
CA GLN A 5 -10.00 -0.48 30.21
C GLN A 5 -9.04 -1.63 29.86
N LEU A 6 -7.71 -1.43 29.96
CA LEU A 6 -6.71 -2.48 29.78
C LEU A 6 -6.77 -3.59 30.84
N ARG A 7 -7.10 -3.24 32.10
CA ARG A 7 -7.33 -4.25 33.16
C ARG A 7 -8.63 -5.02 32.96
N ARG A 8 -9.67 -4.37 32.42
CA ARG A 8 -10.97 -5.01 32.10
C ARG A 8 -10.84 -5.96 30.90
N LEU A 9 -10.08 -5.60 29.87
CA LEU A 9 -9.75 -6.48 28.73
C LEU A 9 -8.88 -7.67 29.12
N ARG A 10 -7.91 -7.49 30.05
CA ARG A 10 -7.14 -8.62 30.60
C ARG A 10 -8.00 -9.62 31.38
N ARG A 11 -8.99 -9.15 32.17
CA ARG A 11 -9.93 -10.05 32.86
C ARG A 11 -10.85 -10.78 31.87
N LEU A 12 -11.37 -10.09 30.86
CA LEU A 12 -12.21 -10.70 29.83
C LEU A 12 -11.48 -11.78 29.01
N CYS A 13 -10.19 -11.58 28.69
CA CYS A 13 -9.38 -12.61 28.02
C CYS A 13 -9.01 -13.79 28.93
N GLN A 14 -8.94 -13.59 30.25
CA GLN A 14 -8.65 -14.67 31.21
C GLN A 14 -9.90 -15.49 31.58
N GLU A 15 -11.09 -14.90 31.49
CA GLU A 15 -12.37 -15.57 31.79
C GLU A 15 -13.03 -16.22 30.55
N ALA A 16 -12.54 -15.94 29.33
CA ALA A 16 -13.08 -16.49 28.09
C ALA A 16 -13.08 -18.04 28.01
N PRO A 17 -12.08 -18.79 28.55
CA PRO A 17 -12.14 -20.25 28.56
C PRO A 17 -13.18 -20.81 29.55
N ALA A 18 -13.56 -20.04 30.58
CA ALA A 18 -14.51 -20.47 31.61
C ALA A 18 -15.98 -20.18 31.26
N LEU A 19 -16.23 -19.21 30.37
CA LEU A 19 -17.58 -18.88 29.88
C LEU A 19 -18.03 -19.75 28.69
N ALA A 20 -17.09 -20.34 27.94
CA ALA A 20 -17.40 -21.22 26.82
C ALA A 20 -17.95 -22.61 27.24
N SER A 21 -17.80 -23.01 28.51
CA SER A 21 -18.33 -24.27 29.05
C SER A 21 -19.72 -24.14 29.70
N ALA A 22 -20.28 -22.92 29.84
CA ALA A 22 -21.44 -22.68 30.70
C ALA A 22 -22.78 -22.40 29.96
N HIS A 23 -22.82 -22.24 28.64
CA HIS A 23 -24.07 -21.98 27.92
C HIS A 23 -24.35 -22.95 26.79
N GLY A 24 -25.08 -24.01 27.12
CA GLY A 24 -25.73 -24.89 26.17
C GLY A 24 -26.84 -24.16 25.43
N TRP A 25 -26.70 -24.06 24.11
CA TRP A 25 -27.80 -23.78 23.18
C TRP A 25 -27.90 -24.93 22.17
N ARG A 26 -28.55 -26.01 22.59
CA ARG A 26 -29.31 -26.87 21.69
C ARG A 26 -30.68 -26.22 21.51
N ARG A 27 -31.04 -25.88 20.26
CA ARG A 27 -32.36 -26.06 19.61
C ARG A 27 -32.67 -24.91 18.63
N SER A 28 -33.27 -25.31 17.51
CA SER A 28 -33.96 -24.51 16.47
C SER A 28 -33.04 -23.97 15.37
N LEU A 29 -33.21 -24.27 14.08
CA LEU A 29 -34.21 -25.05 13.38
C LEU A 29 -33.67 -25.38 11.97
N PRO A 30 -33.79 -26.64 11.51
CA PRO A 30 -33.56 -27.03 10.12
C PRO A 30 -34.78 -26.65 9.26
N LYS A 31 -34.64 -25.67 8.36
CA LYS A 31 -35.57 -25.42 7.26
C LYS A 31 -34.84 -24.71 6.12
N LEU A 32 -34.32 -25.48 5.16
CA LEU A 32 -34.26 -25.15 3.72
C LEU A 32 -33.50 -26.26 2.97
N ILE A 33 -34.07 -27.47 2.99
CA ILE A 33 -33.92 -28.44 1.90
C ILE A 33 -35.33 -28.62 1.35
N ARG A 34 -35.57 -28.06 0.16
CA ARG A 34 -36.53 -28.52 -0.86
C ARG A 34 -36.50 -27.52 -2.01
N LEU A 35 -35.77 -27.88 -3.07
CA LEU A 35 -36.32 -27.90 -4.42
C LEU A 35 -35.40 -28.76 -5.29
N GLN A 36 -36.00 -29.86 -5.71
CA GLN A 36 -35.45 -30.88 -6.60
C GLN A 36 -35.34 -30.36 -8.05
N SER A 37 -34.35 -30.94 -8.73
CA SER A 37 -34.39 -31.41 -10.11
C SER A 37 -34.88 -30.47 -11.22
N SER A 38 -33.93 -30.04 -12.05
CA SER A 38 -34.12 -30.09 -13.49
C SER A 38 -32.79 -30.49 -14.15
N THR A 39 -32.61 -31.79 -14.27
CA THR A 39 -31.68 -32.43 -15.20
C THR A 39 -32.00 -32.00 -16.63
N ARG A 40 -31.02 -31.46 -17.35
CA ARG A 40 -31.06 -31.42 -18.82
C ARG A 40 -29.85 -32.22 -19.33
N TYR A 41 -30.16 -33.45 -19.72
CA TYR A 41 -29.33 -34.32 -20.53
C TYR A 41 -28.90 -33.59 -21.81
N VAL A 42 -27.61 -33.60 -22.12
CA VAL A 42 -27.12 -33.61 -23.50
C VAL A 42 -26.27 -34.87 -23.63
N ARG A 43 -26.76 -35.76 -24.50
CA ARG A 43 -26.25 -37.11 -24.75
C ARG A 43 -25.37 -37.05 -26.01
N GLY A 44 -24.20 -37.67 -25.92
CA GLY A 44 -23.58 -38.39 -27.03
C GLY A 44 -22.63 -37.61 -27.96
N SER A 45 -21.36 -38.01 -27.97
CA SER A 45 -20.88 -38.93 -29.01
C SER A 45 -19.50 -39.47 -28.66
N SER A 46 -19.46 -40.78 -28.44
CA SER A 46 -18.29 -41.64 -28.50
C SER A 46 -17.80 -41.79 -29.94
N SER A 47 -16.49 -41.70 -30.16
CA SER A 47 -15.80 -42.52 -31.17
C SER A 47 -14.30 -42.51 -30.90
N LEU A 48 -13.83 -43.64 -30.39
CA LEU A 48 -12.47 -44.14 -30.60
C LEU A 48 -12.23 -44.29 -32.11
N SER A 49 -11.07 -43.89 -32.58
CA SER A 49 -10.44 -44.53 -33.75
C SER A 49 -8.93 -44.57 -33.55
N GLU A 50 -8.43 -45.80 -33.46
CA GLU A 50 -7.04 -46.17 -33.68
C GLU A 50 -6.59 -45.83 -35.10
N ALA A 51 -5.26 -45.87 -35.27
CA ALA A 51 -4.50 -45.97 -36.51
C ALA A 51 -4.17 -44.65 -37.23
N GLU A 52 -2.90 -44.25 -37.16
CA GLU A 52 -2.05 -44.17 -38.35
C GLU A 52 -0.57 -44.27 -37.98
N LEU A 53 -0.02 -45.47 -38.22
CA LEU A 53 1.39 -45.77 -38.36
C LEU A 53 1.81 -45.41 -39.78
N VAL A 54 2.86 -44.59 -39.94
CA VAL A 54 3.59 -44.45 -41.21
C VAL A 54 5.10 -44.56 -40.93
N PRO A 55 5.86 -45.42 -41.64
CA PRO A 55 7.24 -45.76 -41.33
C PRO A 55 8.28 -45.02 -42.19
N GLY A 56 9.50 -44.89 -41.63
CA GLY A 56 10.76 -45.11 -42.36
C GLY A 56 11.52 -43.90 -42.94
N ASP A 57 12.70 -43.67 -42.35
CA ASP A 57 14.04 -43.38 -42.93
C ASP A 57 14.73 -42.24 -42.13
N GLY A 58 15.97 -42.31 -41.65
CA GLY A 58 17.06 -43.26 -41.81
C GLY A 58 18.35 -42.50 -41.47
N ARG A 59 19.22 -43.12 -40.65
CA ARG A 59 20.66 -42.85 -40.43
C ARG A 59 21.07 -41.76 -39.41
N SER A 60 21.58 -42.22 -38.26
CA SER A 60 22.98 -42.00 -37.86
C SER A 60 23.36 -42.98 -36.75
N GLN A 61 24.43 -43.74 -36.97
CA GLN A 61 25.00 -44.78 -36.13
C GLN A 61 25.60 -44.23 -34.83
N ALA A 62 25.46 -44.96 -33.72
CA ALA A 62 26.48 -45.04 -32.65
C ALA A 62 26.32 -46.34 -31.82
N ASP A 63 27.28 -47.24 -32.03
CA ASP A 63 27.87 -48.29 -31.17
C ASP A 63 26.99 -49.26 -30.33
N PRO A 64 27.03 -50.58 -30.62
CA PRO A 64 26.46 -51.62 -29.78
C PRO A 64 27.52 -52.16 -28.80
N ARG A 65 27.39 -51.85 -27.50
CA ARG A 65 28.02 -52.67 -26.45
C ARG A 65 27.52 -52.39 -25.03
N ILE A 66 27.18 -53.48 -24.34
CA ILE A 66 26.99 -53.70 -22.89
C ILE A 66 25.52 -53.61 -22.42
N TYR A 67 24.80 -54.72 -22.59
CA TYR A 67 23.71 -55.09 -21.68
C TYR A 67 24.36 -55.69 -20.42
N ARG A 68 24.33 -54.96 -19.30
CA ARG A 68 24.63 -55.53 -17.98
C ARG A 68 23.31 -55.97 -17.33
N PRO A 69 23.27 -57.16 -16.69
CA PRO A 69 22.12 -57.54 -15.88
C PRO A 69 21.95 -56.52 -14.74
N MET A 70 20.71 -56.08 -14.49
CA MET A 70 20.38 -55.20 -13.37
C MET A 70 20.74 -55.91 -12.06
N THR A 71 21.86 -55.51 -11.47
CA THR A 71 22.13 -55.70 -10.05
C THR A 71 21.55 -54.50 -9.31
N GLU A 72 20.61 -54.74 -8.38
CA GLU A 72 20.22 -53.80 -7.33
C GLU A 72 21.46 -53.10 -6.77
N THR A 73 21.61 -51.77 -6.92
CA THR A 73 22.51 -50.93 -6.09
C THR A 73 22.60 -49.45 -6.53
N VAL A 74 21.86 -48.98 -7.54
CA VAL A 74 21.74 -47.53 -7.79
C VAL A 74 20.44 -47.03 -7.17
N ARG A 75 20.52 -46.39 -5.99
CA ARG A 75 19.39 -45.64 -5.43
C ARG A 75 18.99 -44.56 -6.43
N THR A 76 17.83 -44.73 -7.05
CA THR A 76 17.18 -43.70 -7.84
C THR A 76 16.31 -42.90 -6.88
N TYR A 77 16.36 -41.58 -6.98
CA TYR A 77 15.53 -40.67 -6.20
C TYR A 77 14.43 -40.13 -7.13
N LEU A 78 13.25 -39.85 -6.58
CA LEU A 78 12.14 -39.38 -7.38
C LEU A 78 12.28 -37.87 -7.65
N ASN A 79 12.22 -37.47 -8.92
CA ASN A 79 12.27 -36.06 -9.28
C ASN A 79 10.95 -35.35 -8.85
N PRO A 80 11.00 -34.29 -8.01
CA PRO A 80 9.79 -33.64 -7.51
C PRO A 80 8.92 -33.01 -8.60
N ALA A 81 9.52 -32.42 -9.64
CA ALA A 81 8.76 -31.82 -10.74
C ALA A 81 7.97 -32.89 -11.51
N HIS A 82 8.60 -34.04 -11.76
CA HIS A 82 7.94 -35.17 -12.41
C HIS A 82 6.79 -35.71 -11.55
N PHE A 83 7.00 -35.86 -10.24
CA PHE A 83 5.95 -36.27 -9.30
C PHE A 83 4.75 -35.30 -9.27
N PHE A 84 5.00 -33.98 -9.23
CA PHE A 84 3.93 -32.98 -9.29
C PHE A 84 3.17 -33.02 -10.62
N MET A 85 3.86 -33.20 -11.74
CA MET A 85 3.21 -33.38 -13.04
C MET A 85 2.33 -34.63 -13.07
N LEU A 86 2.77 -35.71 -12.41
CA LEU A 86 2.01 -36.95 -12.30
C LEU A 86 0.69 -36.74 -11.54
N LEU A 87 0.74 -36.06 -10.40
CA LEU A 87 -0.46 -35.71 -9.64
C LEU A 87 -1.43 -34.85 -10.48
N ARG A 88 -0.91 -33.88 -11.22
CA ARG A 88 -1.72 -33.05 -12.13
C ARG A 88 -2.34 -33.85 -13.28
N ALA A 89 -1.62 -34.83 -13.82
CA ALA A 89 -2.13 -35.70 -14.89
C ALA A 89 -3.34 -36.53 -14.43
N HIS A 90 -3.39 -36.91 -13.15
CA HIS A 90 -4.54 -37.57 -12.53
C HIS A 90 -5.64 -36.59 -12.03
N GLY A 91 -5.58 -35.32 -12.42
CA GLY A 91 -6.64 -34.35 -12.14
C GLY A 91 -6.49 -33.57 -10.83
N THR A 92 -5.34 -33.66 -10.14
CA THR A 92 -5.05 -32.80 -8.98
C THR A 92 -4.88 -31.36 -9.42
N SER A 93 -5.82 -30.49 -9.08
CA SER A 93 -5.78 -29.07 -9.43
C SER A 93 -5.53 -28.14 -8.24
N PHE A 94 -5.50 -28.69 -7.02
CA PHE A 94 -5.36 -27.93 -5.78
C PHE A 94 -4.47 -28.65 -4.77
N PHE A 95 -3.58 -27.89 -4.15
CA PHE A 95 -2.64 -28.36 -3.14
C PHE A 95 -2.78 -27.53 -1.87
N ALA A 96 -2.80 -28.17 -0.71
CA ALA A 96 -2.83 -27.48 0.58
C ALA A 96 -1.94 -28.15 1.64
N GLY A 97 -1.35 -27.37 2.55
CA GLY A 97 -0.55 -27.91 3.64
C GLY A 97 0.10 -26.85 4.52
N VAL A 98 0.85 -27.29 5.53
CA VAL A 98 1.39 -26.42 6.61
C VAL A 98 2.92 -26.40 6.55
N PRO A 99 3.58 -25.21 6.61
CA PRO A 99 5.01 -25.11 6.77
C PRO A 99 5.35 -25.19 8.27
N ASP A 100 6.30 -26.04 8.63
CA ASP A 100 6.65 -26.42 10.00
C ASP A 100 6.68 -25.24 11.00
N SER A 101 5.94 -25.46 12.08
CA SER A 101 5.64 -24.54 13.18
C SER A 101 6.80 -24.38 14.16
N LEU A 102 7.34 -23.17 14.34
CA LEU A 102 8.07 -22.78 15.55
C LEU A 102 7.78 -21.33 15.96
N LEU A 103 7.31 -21.20 17.20
CA LEU A 103 6.94 -20.00 17.94
C LEU A 103 8.16 -19.16 18.36
N LYS A 104 8.03 -17.83 18.31
CA LYS A 104 8.63 -16.93 19.34
C LYS A 104 8.03 -15.51 19.32
N ASP A 105 7.47 -15.13 20.46
CA ASP A 105 7.11 -13.76 20.87
C ASP A 105 8.37 -12.89 21.11
N ARG A 106 8.34 -11.60 20.71
CA ARG A 106 8.60 -10.42 21.57
C ARG A 106 8.69 -9.09 20.77
N SER A 107 8.15 -8.05 21.43
CA SER A 107 8.43 -6.60 21.35
C SER A 107 7.88 -5.76 20.17
N ASP A 108 6.56 -5.55 20.10
CA ASP A 108 5.96 -4.58 19.15
C ASP A 108 5.44 -3.27 19.77
N SER A 109 5.26 -3.18 21.09
CA SER A 109 4.56 -2.03 21.72
C SER A 109 5.34 -0.70 21.72
N VAL A 110 6.67 -0.72 21.54
CA VAL A 110 7.51 0.48 21.76
C VAL A 110 7.71 1.29 20.46
N ALA A 111 7.87 0.61 19.33
CA ALA A 111 8.02 1.27 18.03
C ALA A 111 6.73 1.98 17.59
N GLU A 112 5.57 1.58 18.11
CA GLU A 112 4.27 2.22 17.89
C GLU A 112 4.10 3.55 18.65
N ASN A 113 4.63 3.64 19.87
CA ASN A 113 4.51 4.84 20.71
C ASN A 113 5.34 6.02 20.18
N ALA A 114 6.63 5.81 19.86
CA ALA A 114 7.48 6.86 19.27
C ALA A 114 6.95 7.34 17.90
N ARG A 115 6.22 6.48 17.20
CA ARG A 115 5.68 6.72 15.86
C ARG A 115 4.40 7.56 15.86
N SER A 116 3.51 7.32 16.80
CA SER A 116 2.28 8.12 17.00
C SER A 116 2.63 9.58 17.28
N ILE A 117 3.64 9.79 18.13
CA ILE A 117 4.13 11.10 18.56
C ILE A 117 4.68 11.93 17.38
N ARG A 118 5.45 11.34 16.46
CA ARG A 118 5.94 12.05 15.27
C ARG A 118 4.81 12.49 14.33
N LYS A 119 3.85 11.60 14.09
CA LYS A 119 2.76 11.90 13.15
C LYS A 119 1.86 13.01 13.67
N LEU A 120 1.63 13.03 14.98
CA LEU A 120 0.98 14.14 15.64
C LEU A 120 1.66 15.48 15.30
N THR A 121 2.99 15.59 15.47
CA THR A 121 3.74 16.81 15.13
C THR A 121 3.59 17.20 13.65
N TYR A 122 3.69 16.24 12.73
CA TYR A 122 3.53 16.49 11.30
C TYR A 122 2.14 17.03 10.95
N TYR A 123 1.07 16.36 11.40
CA TYR A 123 -0.30 16.73 11.06
C TYR A 123 -0.74 18.03 11.73
N THR A 124 -0.29 18.31 12.95
CA THR A 124 -0.50 19.61 13.60
C THR A 124 0.11 20.71 12.73
N LEU A 125 1.39 20.59 12.33
CA LEU A 125 2.06 21.59 11.49
C LEU A 125 1.39 21.74 10.12
N ALA A 126 1.10 20.62 9.44
CA ALA A 126 0.47 20.64 8.12
C ALA A 126 -0.93 21.27 8.14
N GLY A 127 -1.67 21.09 9.24
CA GLY A 127 -3.01 21.67 9.44
C GLY A 127 -3.01 23.18 9.68
N THR A 128 -1.99 23.71 10.37
CA THR A 128 -2.01 25.09 10.89
C THR A 128 -1.00 26.03 10.23
N GLN A 129 0.00 25.51 9.51
CA GLN A 129 1.04 26.35 8.89
C GLN A 129 0.48 27.35 7.87
N LYS A 130 -0.52 26.93 7.08
CA LYS A 130 -1.16 27.80 6.07
C LYS A 130 -1.85 28.98 6.73
N VAL A 131 -2.63 28.72 7.79
CA VAL A 131 -3.32 29.73 8.58
C VAL A 131 -2.31 30.65 9.27
N TYR A 132 -1.21 30.11 9.79
CA TYR A 132 -0.13 30.91 10.38
C TYR A 132 0.53 31.84 9.35
N MET A 133 0.83 31.36 8.14
CA MET A 133 1.41 32.19 7.08
C MET A 133 0.47 33.32 6.66
N GLN A 134 -0.84 33.08 6.67
CA GLN A 134 -1.86 34.07 6.34
C GLN A 134 -2.00 35.12 7.45
N ASN A 135 -2.21 34.67 8.69
CA ASN A 135 -2.61 35.54 9.80
C ASN A 135 -1.42 36.25 10.46
N GLN A 136 -0.26 35.59 10.56
CA GLN A 136 0.90 36.11 11.31
C GLN A 136 2.04 36.60 10.39
N LEU A 137 2.24 35.98 9.23
CA LEU A 137 3.26 36.41 8.26
C LEU A 137 2.69 37.28 7.13
N HIS A 138 1.40 37.62 7.20
CA HIS A 138 0.66 38.46 6.24
C HIS A 138 0.83 38.02 4.77
N LYS A 139 1.02 36.73 4.53
CA LYS A 139 1.14 36.19 3.16
C LYS A 139 -0.25 36.10 2.53
N LEU A 140 -0.35 36.58 1.29
CA LEU A 140 -1.54 36.42 0.45
C LEU A 140 -2.08 34.98 0.49
N PRO A 141 -3.41 34.76 0.58
CA PRO A 141 -3.98 33.42 0.72
C PRO A 141 -3.57 32.43 -0.38
N SER A 142 -3.52 32.90 -1.63
CA SER A 142 -3.01 32.13 -2.78
C SER A 142 -1.54 31.68 -2.60
N THR A 143 -0.70 32.53 -2.02
CA THR A 143 0.72 32.26 -1.78
C THR A 143 0.91 31.29 -0.63
N ALA A 144 0.17 31.45 0.47
CA ALA A 144 0.21 30.53 1.60
C ALA A 144 -0.30 29.13 1.21
N ALA A 145 -1.36 29.02 0.42
CA ALA A 145 -1.88 27.75 -0.09
C ALA A 145 -0.87 27.07 -1.05
N ALA A 146 -0.22 27.84 -1.91
CA ALA A 146 0.84 27.33 -2.78
C ALA A 146 2.07 26.86 -1.97
N LEU A 147 2.51 27.62 -0.95
CA LEU A 147 3.61 27.22 -0.07
C LEU A 147 3.30 25.96 0.74
N ASN A 148 2.05 25.76 1.16
CA ASN A 148 1.61 24.51 1.80
C ASN A 148 1.73 23.31 0.86
N SER A 149 1.40 23.52 -0.43
CA SER A 149 1.59 22.49 -1.46
C SER A 149 3.09 22.25 -1.73
N VAL A 150 3.92 23.29 -1.76
CA VAL A 150 5.39 23.18 -1.89
C VAL A 150 6.02 22.44 -0.70
N PHE A 151 5.56 22.68 0.53
CA PHE A 151 5.99 21.92 1.70
C PHE A 151 5.72 20.42 1.51
N SER A 152 4.48 20.08 1.12
CA SER A 152 4.09 18.69 0.85
C SER A 152 4.91 18.10 -0.29
N MET A 153 5.12 18.85 -1.38
CA MET A 153 5.98 18.46 -2.49
C MET A 153 7.40 18.10 -2.00
N LEU A 154 8.03 18.95 -1.19
CA LEU A 154 9.38 18.72 -0.68
C LEU A 154 9.44 17.51 0.27
N CYS A 155 8.44 17.30 1.14
CA CYS A 155 8.37 16.12 2.01
C CYS A 155 8.43 14.79 1.23
N TYR A 156 7.77 14.73 0.07
CA TYR A 156 7.76 13.53 -0.78
C TYR A 156 8.95 13.49 -1.75
N PHE A 157 9.47 14.65 -2.19
CA PHE A 157 10.69 14.73 -2.99
C PHE A 157 11.87 14.05 -2.28
N TRP A 158 12.07 14.36 -1.01
CA TRP A 158 13.15 13.82 -0.19
C TRP A 158 13.02 12.32 0.12
N CYS A 159 11.90 11.66 -0.22
CA CYS A 159 11.73 10.21 -0.04
C CYS A 159 12.66 9.39 -0.95
N ILE A 160 12.97 9.86 -2.17
CA ILE A 160 13.91 9.15 -3.06
C ILE A 160 15.34 9.18 -2.49
N PRO A 161 15.95 10.35 -2.19
CA PRO A 161 17.24 10.40 -1.51
C PRO A 161 17.25 9.65 -0.18
N GLY A 162 16.18 9.78 0.61
CA GLY A 162 16.03 9.08 1.89
C GLY A 162 16.08 7.55 1.75
N GLY A 163 15.49 6.99 0.71
CA GLY A 163 15.59 5.56 0.38
C GLY A 163 17.00 5.17 -0.05
N LEU A 164 17.61 5.92 -0.99
CA LEU A 164 18.97 5.64 -1.50
C LEU A 164 20.04 5.70 -0.40
N VAL A 165 19.91 6.63 0.54
CA VAL A 165 20.80 6.72 1.70
C VAL A 165 20.56 5.50 2.61
N ALA A 166 19.32 5.11 2.89
CA ALA A 166 19.04 3.91 3.67
C ALA A 166 19.58 2.61 3.04
N ASP A 167 19.53 2.48 1.72
CA ASP A 167 20.05 1.30 1.02
C ASP A 167 21.58 1.25 1.01
N SER A 168 22.27 2.40 1.19
CA SER A 168 23.74 2.45 1.25
C SER A 168 24.30 2.31 2.65
N ILE A 169 23.82 3.09 3.63
CA ILE A 169 24.36 3.12 5.00
C ILE A 169 23.53 2.35 6.03
N GLY A 170 22.35 1.85 5.63
CA GLY A 170 21.40 1.12 6.48
C GLY A 170 20.27 1.99 7.02
N ARG A 171 19.05 1.43 7.04
CA ARG A 171 17.79 2.10 7.44
C ARG A 171 17.85 2.78 8.81
N TYR A 172 18.44 2.11 9.79
CA TYR A 172 18.56 2.61 11.17
C TYR A 172 19.30 3.96 11.24
N LYS A 173 20.46 4.07 10.59
CA LYS A 173 21.28 5.31 10.60
C LYS A 173 20.56 6.44 9.88
N THR A 174 19.90 6.13 8.77
CA THR A 174 19.09 7.10 8.02
C THR A 174 17.93 7.65 8.84
N ILE A 175 17.22 6.80 9.59
CA ILE A 175 16.11 7.23 10.45
C ILE A 175 16.59 8.18 11.55
N ILE A 176 17.75 7.91 12.17
CA ILE A 176 18.30 8.80 13.21
C ILE A 176 18.76 10.12 12.63
N GLY A 177 19.53 10.09 11.53
CA GLY A 177 19.99 11.31 10.87
C GLY A 177 18.82 12.21 10.43
N ALA A 178 17.83 11.62 9.76
CA ALA A 178 16.62 12.33 9.37
C ALA A 178 15.76 12.78 10.56
N GLY A 179 15.71 11.98 11.63
CA GLY A 179 15.06 12.33 12.91
C GLY A 179 15.69 13.55 13.58
N ALA A 180 17.01 13.64 13.61
CA ALA A 180 17.74 14.78 14.14
C ALA A 180 17.48 16.06 13.32
N ILE A 181 17.53 15.97 11.98
CA ILE A 181 17.20 17.09 11.08
C ILE A 181 15.75 17.57 11.31
N TYR A 182 14.81 16.63 11.46
CA TYR A 182 13.42 16.96 11.78
C TYR A 182 13.33 17.67 13.14
N ALA A 183 13.94 17.12 14.20
CA ALA A 183 13.92 17.72 15.53
C ALA A 183 14.45 19.17 15.53
N ILE A 184 15.55 19.43 14.83
CA ILE A 184 16.10 20.79 14.63
C ILE A 184 15.08 21.66 13.89
N GLY A 185 14.49 21.16 12.81
CA GLY A 185 13.47 21.89 12.06
C GLY A 185 12.25 22.28 12.90
N THR A 186 11.74 21.37 13.73
CA THR A 186 10.63 21.65 14.64
C THR A 186 11.01 22.63 15.74
N LEU A 187 12.27 22.61 16.21
CA LEU A 187 12.76 23.58 17.18
C LEU A 187 12.86 24.98 16.54
N CYS A 188 13.39 25.09 15.31
CA CYS A 188 13.41 26.34 14.56
C CYS A 188 12.00 26.91 14.38
N VAL A 189 11.02 26.08 14.02
CA VAL A 189 9.62 26.51 13.90
C VAL A 189 9.05 26.94 15.25
N ALA A 190 9.29 26.18 16.32
CA ALA A 190 8.81 26.51 17.66
C ALA A 190 9.37 27.85 18.17
N VAL A 191 10.66 28.13 17.95
CA VAL A 191 11.27 29.42 18.32
C VAL A 191 10.74 30.57 17.45
N ALA A 192 10.52 30.33 16.15
CA ALA A 192 10.06 31.35 15.22
C ALA A 192 8.63 31.84 15.50
N VAL A 193 7.80 31.03 16.17
CA VAL A 193 6.41 31.39 16.51
C VAL A 193 6.25 32.00 17.90
N VAL A 194 7.30 32.06 18.72
CA VAL A 194 7.28 32.73 20.02
C VAL A 194 6.93 34.20 19.81
N HIS A 195 5.91 34.70 20.52
CA HIS A 195 5.30 36.01 20.28
C HIS A 195 6.33 37.16 20.22
N ALA A 196 7.37 37.12 21.07
CA ALA A 196 8.45 38.11 21.10
C ALA A 196 9.29 38.20 19.80
N PHE A 197 9.30 37.16 18.96
CA PHE A 197 10.19 37.06 17.80
C PHE A 197 9.46 36.88 16.45
N GLN A 198 8.12 36.85 16.45
CA GLN A 198 7.28 36.49 15.29
C GLN A 198 7.58 37.32 14.02
N THR A 199 7.80 38.62 14.16
CA THR A 199 8.07 39.53 13.03
C THR A 199 9.51 39.45 12.51
N SER A 200 10.49 39.10 13.35
CA SER A 200 11.92 39.05 12.97
C SER A 200 12.34 37.69 12.40
N LEU A 201 11.70 36.59 12.83
CA LEU A 201 12.11 35.22 12.53
C LEU A 201 11.21 34.48 11.52
N GLY A 202 10.38 35.18 10.75
CA GLY A 202 9.52 34.55 9.73
C GLY A 202 10.28 33.76 8.65
N TRP A 203 11.52 34.15 8.34
CA TRP A 203 12.41 33.40 7.45
C TRP A 203 12.84 32.07 8.07
N MET A 204 13.03 32.02 9.40
CA MET A 204 13.38 30.81 10.14
C MET A 204 12.19 29.83 10.21
N PHE A 205 10.97 30.33 10.34
CA PHE A 205 9.76 29.51 10.20
C PHE A 205 9.71 28.86 8.81
N THR A 206 9.83 29.67 7.76
CA THR A 206 9.73 29.21 6.38
C THR A 206 10.85 28.22 6.02
N GLY A 207 12.09 28.52 6.38
CA GLY A 207 13.24 27.63 6.17
C GLY A 207 13.17 26.35 7.02
N GLY A 208 12.72 26.46 8.27
CA GLY A 208 12.51 25.32 9.16
C GLY A 208 11.48 24.34 8.60
N CYS A 209 10.33 24.85 8.12
CA CYS A 209 9.30 24.03 7.46
C CYS A 209 9.79 23.44 6.13
N LEU A 210 10.19 24.28 5.18
CA LEU A 210 10.42 23.87 3.79
C LEU A 210 11.72 23.08 3.58
N LEU A 211 12.75 23.29 4.40
CA LEU A 211 14.03 22.61 4.24
C LEU A 211 14.21 21.49 5.27
N LEU A 212 14.19 21.83 6.55
CA LEU A 212 14.56 20.89 7.62
C LEU A 212 13.47 19.85 7.86
N ILE A 213 12.23 20.27 8.14
CA ILE A 213 11.12 19.36 8.41
C ILE A 213 10.79 18.53 7.16
N ALA A 214 10.83 19.13 5.98
CA ALA A 214 10.60 18.43 4.72
C ALA A 214 11.65 17.32 4.48
N ALA A 215 12.95 17.63 4.62
CA ALA A 215 14.02 16.66 4.46
C ALA A 215 13.98 15.55 5.53
N GLY A 216 13.77 15.92 6.80
CA GLY A 216 13.63 14.97 7.90
C GLY A 216 12.45 14.03 7.71
N THR A 217 11.31 14.55 7.25
CA THR A 217 10.13 13.73 6.93
C THR A 217 10.42 12.77 5.77
N GLY A 218 11.04 13.24 4.69
CA GLY A 218 11.37 12.42 3.53
C GLY A 218 12.37 11.30 3.84
N GLY A 219 13.32 11.52 4.75
CA GLY A 219 14.25 10.49 5.20
C GLY A 219 13.62 9.41 6.09
N ILE A 220 12.61 9.75 6.89
CA ILE A 220 11.96 8.80 7.82
C ILE A 220 10.85 8.00 7.13
N LYS A 221 10.03 8.67 6.30
CA LYS A 221 8.78 8.12 5.75
C LYS A 221 8.93 6.79 4.99
N PRO A 222 9.89 6.61 4.07
CA PRO A 222 10.07 5.34 3.36
C PRO A 222 10.77 4.26 4.20
N ASN A 223 11.40 4.64 5.31
CA ASN A 223 12.31 3.74 6.04
C ASN A 223 11.71 3.19 7.34
N ILE A 224 10.87 3.95 8.05
CA ILE A 224 10.40 3.58 9.39
C ILE A 224 9.44 2.38 9.41
N ALA A 225 8.57 2.25 8.40
CA ALA A 225 7.63 1.13 8.31
C ALA A 225 8.37 -0.17 7.96
N ASN A 226 9.28 -0.07 6.99
CA ASN A 226 10.14 -1.17 6.58
C ASN A 226 11.08 -1.62 7.72
N PHE A 227 11.69 -0.67 8.44
CA PHE A 227 12.53 -0.98 9.60
C PHE A 227 11.78 -1.68 10.72
N GLY A 228 10.50 -1.35 10.93
CA GLY A 228 9.66 -2.06 11.90
C GLY A 228 9.34 -3.49 11.45
N ALA A 229 8.99 -3.69 10.17
CA ALA A 229 8.78 -5.03 9.62
C ALA A 229 10.04 -5.91 9.69
N ASP A 230 11.23 -5.32 9.51
CA ASP A 230 12.52 -6.02 9.63
C ASP A 230 12.77 -6.60 11.04
N GLN A 231 12.11 -6.09 12.09
CA GLN A 231 12.28 -6.60 13.45
C GLN A 231 11.66 -7.99 13.62
N ILE A 232 10.60 -8.28 12.86
CA ILE A 232 9.83 -9.52 12.95
C ILE A 232 10.45 -10.61 12.05
N GLY A 233 11.04 -10.22 10.90
CA GLY A 233 11.49 -11.15 9.84
C GLY A 233 10.35 -11.61 8.93
N ASP A 234 10.65 -12.30 7.83
CA ASP A 234 9.67 -12.78 6.83
C ASP A 234 9.86 -14.26 6.43
N GLU A 235 10.71 -14.97 7.18
CA GLU A 235 11.15 -16.34 6.92
C GLU A 235 10.06 -17.36 7.26
N THR A 236 9.27 -17.10 8.31
CA THR A 236 8.18 -17.99 8.79
C THR A 236 6.80 -17.36 8.54
N GLU A 237 5.79 -18.19 8.33
CA GLU A 237 4.41 -17.71 8.14
C GLU A 237 3.85 -16.95 9.35
N SER A 238 4.19 -17.38 10.57
CA SER A 238 3.87 -16.67 11.81
C SER A 238 4.46 -15.25 11.86
N GLN A 239 5.69 -15.08 11.35
CA GLN A 239 6.33 -13.77 11.23
C GLN A 239 5.57 -12.89 10.23
N ARG A 240 5.06 -13.46 9.13
CA ARG A 240 4.24 -12.73 8.15
C ARG A 240 2.87 -12.32 8.71
N GLU A 241 2.22 -13.15 9.51
CA GLU A 241 0.98 -12.78 10.21
C GLU A 241 1.21 -11.71 11.28
N CYS A 242 2.30 -11.82 12.03
CA CYS A 242 2.72 -10.79 12.98
C CYS A 242 3.03 -9.47 12.26
N GLN A 243 3.71 -9.49 11.10
CA GLN A 243 3.89 -8.31 10.25
C GLN A 243 2.58 -7.68 9.80
N LYS A 244 1.57 -8.47 9.38
CA LYS A 244 0.23 -7.95 9.02
C LYS A 244 -0.44 -7.24 10.21
N THR A 245 -0.32 -7.83 11.40
CA THR A 245 -0.85 -7.24 12.64
C THR A 245 -0.12 -5.94 12.97
N TYR A 246 1.21 -5.92 12.86
CA TYR A 246 2.05 -4.72 13.00
C TYR A 246 1.62 -3.61 12.04
N PHE A 247 1.39 -3.91 10.75
CA PHE A 247 0.94 -2.90 9.79
C PHE A 247 -0.47 -2.38 10.10
N SER A 248 -1.35 -3.22 10.65
CA SER A 248 -2.70 -2.84 11.05
C SER A 248 -2.69 -1.93 12.28
N LEU A 249 -1.91 -2.25 13.30
CA LEU A 249 -1.72 -1.41 14.48
C LEU A 249 -0.98 -0.11 14.12
N PHE A 250 0.01 -0.19 13.23
CA PHE A 250 0.66 0.97 12.62
C PHE A 250 -0.40 1.90 12.01
N TYR A 251 -1.33 1.37 11.20
CA TYR A 251 -2.37 2.17 10.57
C TYR A 251 -3.37 2.77 11.56
N LEU A 252 -3.76 2.02 12.59
CA LEU A 252 -4.63 2.52 13.66
C LEU A 252 -3.99 3.69 14.42
N ALA A 253 -2.73 3.54 14.81
CA ALA A 253 -1.95 4.55 15.53
C ALA A 253 -1.84 5.87 14.74
N ILE A 254 -1.74 5.79 13.41
CA ILE A 254 -1.73 6.95 12.51
C ILE A 254 -3.02 7.75 12.66
N ASN A 255 -4.15 7.06 12.50
CA ASN A 255 -5.45 7.71 12.48
C ASN A 255 -5.81 8.28 13.85
N ILE A 256 -5.43 7.63 14.96
CA ILE A 256 -5.56 8.20 16.30
C ILE A 256 -4.74 9.49 16.43
N GLY A 257 -3.49 9.50 15.94
CA GLY A 257 -2.65 10.70 15.95
C GLY A 257 -3.24 11.84 15.12
N VAL A 258 -3.87 11.54 13.98
CA VAL A 258 -4.58 12.50 13.13
C VAL A 258 -5.79 13.10 13.86
N LEU A 259 -6.59 12.27 14.53
CA LEU A 259 -7.74 12.72 15.32
C LEU A 259 -7.30 13.67 16.45
N PHE A 260 -6.19 13.39 17.13
CA PHE A 260 -5.68 14.28 18.18
C PHE A 260 -5.05 15.56 17.62
N ALA A 261 -4.34 15.49 16.48
CA ALA A 261 -3.78 16.66 15.80
C ALA A 261 -4.88 17.66 15.41
N PHE A 262 -5.83 17.20 14.58
CA PHE A 262 -6.89 18.06 14.04
C PHE A 262 -8.01 18.33 15.06
N GLY A 263 -8.36 17.36 15.91
CA GLY A 263 -9.38 17.53 16.93
C GLY A 263 -8.98 18.46 18.07
N PHE A 264 -7.72 18.41 18.51
CA PHE A 264 -7.26 19.13 19.71
C PHE A 264 -6.26 20.24 19.39
N PHE A 265 -5.09 19.91 18.82
CA PHE A 265 -4.02 20.90 18.64
C PHE A 265 -4.39 22.03 17.69
N THR A 266 -5.06 21.75 16.57
CA THR A 266 -5.40 22.82 15.62
C THR A 266 -6.40 23.83 16.19
N ASN A 267 -7.36 23.39 17.01
CA ASN A 267 -8.28 24.31 17.69
C ASN A 267 -7.55 25.20 18.71
N ILE A 268 -6.58 24.67 19.45
CA ILE A 268 -5.78 25.46 20.41
C ILE A 268 -4.93 26.53 19.70
N THR A 269 -4.46 26.26 18.47
CA THR A 269 -3.63 27.25 17.76
C THR A 269 -4.33 28.57 17.48
N THR A 270 -5.64 28.54 17.21
CA THR A 270 -6.43 29.74 16.89
C THR A 270 -7.32 30.19 18.04
N GLY A 271 -7.95 29.27 18.76
CA GLY A 271 -8.90 29.57 19.83
C GLY A 271 -8.26 29.69 21.23
N GLY A 272 -7.00 29.30 21.39
CA GLY A 272 -6.37 29.14 22.70
C GLY A 272 -6.98 27.99 23.52
N LEU A 273 -6.56 27.86 24.78
CA LEU A 273 -7.16 26.92 25.74
C LEU A 273 -7.69 27.74 26.93
N PRO A 274 -9.02 27.83 27.14
CA PRO A 274 -9.59 28.68 28.19
C PRO A 274 -8.94 28.44 29.55
N GLY A 275 -8.38 29.50 30.15
CA GLY A 275 -7.74 29.47 31.47
C GLY A 275 -6.32 28.88 31.52
N VAL A 276 -5.75 28.42 30.41
CA VAL A 276 -4.40 27.81 30.38
C VAL A 276 -3.49 28.43 29.32
N VAL A 277 -3.99 28.64 28.10
CA VAL A 277 -3.22 29.19 26.98
C VAL A 277 -4.01 30.32 26.33
N SER A 278 -3.41 31.51 26.29
CA SER A 278 -3.99 32.67 25.61
C SER A 278 -4.05 32.44 24.08
N GLN A 279 -4.95 33.14 23.38
CA GLN A 279 -5.06 33.04 21.91
C GLN A 279 -3.75 33.43 21.19
N SER A 280 -3.01 34.41 21.72
CA SER A 280 -1.73 34.85 21.16
C SER A 280 -0.61 33.82 21.32
N GLU A 281 -0.70 32.95 22.32
CA GLU A 281 0.31 31.90 22.60
C GLU A 281 -0.05 30.52 22.03
N GLY A 282 -1.22 30.37 21.41
CA GLY A 282 -1.72 29.10 20.87
C GLY A 282 -0.74 28.41 19.91
N TYR A 283 -0.16 29.17 18.97
CA TYR A 283 0.86 28.64 18.03
C TYR A 283 2.15 28.22 18.74
N SER A 284 2.64 29.02 19.69
CA SER A 284 3.84 28.74 20.49
C SER A 284 3.67 27.43 21.27
N PHE A 285 2.51 27.24 21.90
CA PHE A 285 2.19 26.03 22.64
C PHE A 285 2.15 24.79 21.73
N ALA A 286 1.41 24.85 20.63
CA ALA A 286 1.23 23.69 19.75
C ALA A 286 2.53 23.27 19.05
N TYR A 287 3.31 24.22 18.52
CA TYR A 287 4.58 23.89 17.85
C TYR A 287 5.69 23.57 18.85
N GLY A 288 5.70 24.20 20.03
CA GLY A 288 6.59 23.82 21.13
C GLY A 288 6.35 22.40 21.61
N ALA A 289 5.08 22.03 21.84
CA ALA A 289 4.71 20.64 22.15
C ALA A 289 5.12 19.68 21.04
N GLY A 290 4.89 20.06 19.77
CA GLY A 290 5.33 19.29 18.61
C GLY A 290 6.84 19.05 18.56
N ALA A 291 7.65 20.04 18.91
CA ALA A 291 9.11 19.92 18.98
C ALA A 291 9.56 18.99 20.12
N VAL A 292 8.99 19.14 21.32
CA VAL A 292 9.26 18.26 22.46
C VAL A 292 8.90 16.81 22.12
N PHE A 293 7.74 16.60 21.51
CA PHE A 293 7.30 15.30 21.02
C PHE A 293 8.25 14.69 19.99
N MET A 294 8.72 15.47 19.02
CA MET A 294 9.65 14.97 18.02
C MET A 294 11.01 14.60 18.65
N ILE A 295 11.54 15.44 19.55
CA ILE A 295 12.78 15.15 20.28
C ILE A 295 12.62 13.88 21.13
N ALA A 296 11.53 13.78 21.89
CA ALA A 296 11.23 12.60 22.68
C ALA A 296 11.12 11.34 21.81
N ALA A 297 10.49 11.42 20.64
CA ALA A 297 10.39 10.30 19.71
C ALA A 297 11.78 9.82 19.23
N VAL A 298 12.69 10.74 18.92
CA VAL A 298 14.08 10.40 18.54
C VAL A 298 14.85 9.80 19.71
N LEU A 299 14.75 10.39 20.90
CA LEU A 299 15.42 9.88 22.10
C LEU A 299 14.91 8.49 22.50
N ILE A 300 13.59 8.27 22.44
CA ILE A 300 13.00 6.95 22.65
C ILE A 300 13.54 5.99 21.59
N PHE A 301 13.52 6.36 20.31
CA PHE A 301 14.05 5.48 19.26
C PHE A 301 15.51 5.10 19.52
N ILE A 302 16.36 6.04 19.92
CA ILE A 302 17.77 5.77 20.28
C ILE A 302 17.89 4.93 21.56
N SER A 303 17.06 5.13 22.57
CA SER A 303 17.14 4.34 23.81
C SER A 303 16.95 2.83 23.59
N PHE A 304 16.22 2.45 22.54
CA PHE A 304 15.98 1.06 22.14
C PHE A 304 16.99 0.52 21.10
N THR A 305 18.07 1.26 20.81
CA THR A 305 19.18 0.80 19.94
C THR A 305 19.62 -0.64 20.20
N PRO A 306 19.89 -1.10 21.45
CA PRO A 306 20.41 -2.44 21.68
C PRO A 306 19.39 -3.55 21.36
N SER A 307 18.10 -3.23 21.29
CA SER A 307 17.04 -4.20 21.03
C SER A 307 16.74 -4.40 19.54
N TYR A 308 17.21 -3.52 18.66
CA TYR A 308 16.87 -3.59 17.25
C TYR A 308 17.74 -4.57 16.45
N ARG A 309 17.07 -5.39 15.63
CA ARG A 309 17.69 -6.11 14.51
C ARG A 309 18.03 -5.09 13.41
N ARG A 310 19.32 -4.97 13.09
CA ARG A 310 19.84 -3.99 12.12
C ARG A 310 20.41 -4.72 10.91
N LEU A 311 19.72 -4.60 9.78
CA LEU A 311 20.17 -5.15 8.52
C LEU A 311 21.21 -4.21 7.85
N PRO A 312 22.27 -4.74 7.23
CA PRO A 312 23.18 -3.95 6.41
C PRO A 312 22.45 -3.43 5.16
N GLY A 313 22.95 -2.33 4.58
CA GLY A 313 22.40 -1.78 3.34
C GLY A 313 22.59 -2.74 2.16
N SER A 314 21.57 -2.88 1.31
CA SER A 314 21.58 -3.74 0.11
C SER A 314 22.44 -3.20 -1.04
N GLY A 315 22.95 -1.96 -0.93
CA GLY A 315 23.79 -1.32 -1.93
C GLY A 315 23.01 -0.78 -3.15
N LEU A 316 23.67 0.07 -3.94
CA LEU A 316 23.07 0.78 -5.09
C LEU A 316 23.17 0.03 -6.43
N GLY A 317 23.52 -1.26 -6.40
CA GLY A 317 23.83 -2.07 -7.59
C GLY A 317 22.70 -2.09 -8.65
N PRO A 318 21.46 -2.47 -8.28
CA PRO A 318 20.32 -2.51 -9.20
C PRO A 318 19.98 -1.13 -9.80
N VAL A 319 20.03 -0.07 -9.00
CA VAL A 319 19.76 1.31 -9.47
C VAL A 319 20.81 1.76 -10.48
N LYS A 320 22.09 1.52 -10.21
CA LYS A 320 23.20 1.82 -11.16
C LYS A 320 23.04 1.06 -12.47
N ARG A 321 22.49 -0.16 -12.45
CA ARG A 321 22.18 -0.94 -13.67
C ARG A 321 21.03 -0.33 -14.46
N LEU A 322 19.91 0.05 -13.81
CA LEU A 322 18.80 0.73 -14.49
C LEU A 322 19.28 1.99 -15.24
N VAL A 323 20.14 2.79 -14.61
CA VAL A 323 20.76 3.96 -15.24
C VAL A 323 21.66 3.56 -16.43
N ARG A 324 22.45 2.48 -16.30
CA ARG A 324 23.26 1.95 -17.41
C ARG A 324 22.39 1.49 -18.60
N TYR A 325 21.28 0.79 -18.35
CA TYR A 325 20.33 0.39 -19.40
C TYR A 325 19.77 1.61 -20.16
N GLN A 326 19.40 2.66 -19.42
CA GLN A 326 18.96 3.93 -20.00
C GLN A 326 20.07 4.57 -20.86
N CYS A 327 21.29 4.70 -20.33
CA CYS A 327 22.43 5.28 -21.04
C CYS A 327 22.83 4.49 -22.30
N ARG A 328 22.84 3.17 -22.23
CA ARG A 328 23.14 2.29 -23.37
C ARG A 328 22.11 2.48 -24.49
N SER A 329 20.84 2.58 -24.12
CA SER A 329 19.73 2.75 -25.06
C SER A 329 19.74 4.15 -25.71
N LEU A 330 20.17 5.17 -24.98
CA LEU A 330 20.42 6.52 -25.52
C LEU A 330 21.53 6.52 -26.57
N ARG A 331 22.66 5.85 -26.31
CA ARG A 331 23.74 5.67 -27.30
C ARG A 331 23.29 4.89 -28.54
N GLY A 332 22.28 4.03 -28.38
CA GLY A 332 21.67 3.25 -29.45
C GLY A 332 20.67 4.03 -30.31
N GLY A 333 20.42 5.33 -30.06
CA GLY A 333 19.59 6.19 -30.90
C GLY A 333 18.08 5.94 -30.82
N GLY A 334 17.59 5.21 -29.82
CA GLY A 334 16.16 4.92 -29.68
C GLY A 334 15.35 6.15 -29.25
N TRP A 335 14.41 6.63 -30.07
CA TRP A 335 13.60 7.83 -29.75
C TRP A 335 12.82 7.72 -28.43
N ARG A 336 12.35 6.53 -28.06
CA ARG A 336 11.67 6.29 -26.76
C ARG A 336 12.62 6.41 -25.57
N ALA A 337 13.87 5.96 -25.72
CA ALA A 337 14.88 6.14 -24.69
C ALA A 337 15.17 7.63 -24.48
N VAL A 338 15.25 8.40 -25.57
CA VAL A 338 15.39 9.86 -25.53
C VAL A 338 14.19 10.51 -24.82
N MET A 339 12.96 10.11 -25.15
CA MET A 339 11.76 10.62 -24.46
C MET A 339 11.76 10.28 -22.96
N SER A 340 12.12 9.06 -22.56
CA SER A 340 12.25 8.69 -21.14
C SER A 340 13.27 9.60 -20.42
N ALA A 341 14.43 9.83 -21.05
CA ALA A 341 15.47 10.69 -20.49
C ALA A 341 15.03 12.16 -20.40
N ILE A 342 14.36 12.70 -21.43
CA ILE A 342 13.77 14.04 -21.40
C ILE A 342 12.80 14.14 -20.21
N GLY A 343 11.94 13.14 -20.04
CA GLY A 343 10.99 13.09 -18.92
C GLY A 343 11.66 13.24 -17.55
N TRP A 344 12.70 12.45 -17.30
CA TRP A 344 13.46 12.53 -16.04
C TRP A 344 14.26 13.82 -15.89
N LEU A 345 14.82 14.37 -16.98
CA LEU A 345 15.59 15.62 -16.96
C LEU A 345 14.70 16.86 -16.81
N CYS A 346 13.48 16.85 -17.32
CA CYS A 346 12.53 17.96 -17.18
C CYS A 346 12.04 18.14 -15.73
N LEU A 347 11.99 17.07 -14.93
CA LEU A 347 11.48 17.12 -13.56
C LEU A 347 12.27 18.11 -12.66
N PRO A 348 13.62 18.08 -12.58
CA PRO A 348 14.40 19.09 -11.86
C PRO A 348 14.08 20.54 -12.28
N PHE A 349 13.98 20.81 -13.58
CA PHE A 349 13.62 22.15 -14.07
C PHE A 349 12.20 22.54 -13.68
N PHE A 350 11.25 21.61 -13.78
CA PHE A 350 9.88 21.80 -13.32
C PHE A 350 9.84 22.23 -11.84
N TYR A 351 10.60 21.56 -10.97
CA TYR A 351 10.69 21.95 -9.56
C TYR A 351 11.35 23.32 -9.35
N ALA A 352 12.44 23.61 -10.05
CA ALA A 352 13.12 24.89 -9.96
C ALA A 352 12.21 26.05 -10.36
N VAL A 353 11.50 25.92 -11.50
CA VAL A 353 10.55 26.93 -11.98
C VAL A 353 9.35 27.03 -11.04
N THR A 354 8.83 25.91 -10.52
CA THR A 354 7.73 25.92 -9.55
C THR A 354 8.10 26.68 -8.28
N LEU A 355 9.29 26.42 -7.72
CA LEU A 355 9.79 27.15 -6.55
C LEU A 355 9.97 28.64 -6.87
N ALA A 356 10.55 28.99 -8.02
CA ALA A 356 10.69 30.37 -8.45
C ALA A 356 9.34 31.07 -8.60
N ALA A 357 8.33 30.40 -9.17
CA ALA A 357 6.98 30.92 -9.39
C ALA A 357 6.23 31.17 -8.07
N VAL A 358 6.39 30.28 -7.09
CA VAL A 358 5.72 30.42 -5.78
C VAL A 358 6.39 31.50 -4.93
N LEU A 359 7.71 31.64 -5.01
CA LEU A 359 8.50 32.60 -4.23
C LEU A 359 8.48 34.02 -4.83
N THR A 360 8.20 34.16 -6.13
CA THR A 360 8.03 35.49 -6.73
C THR A 360 6.69 36.10 -6.30
N PRO A 361 6.69 37.32 -5.73
CA PRO A 361 5.44 38.02 -5.44
C PRO A 361 4.71 38.36 -6.74
N PRO A 362 3.36 38.34 -6.77
CA PRO A 362 2.62 38.85 -7.92
C PRO A 362 3.00 40.32 -8.13
N ALA A 363 3.16 40.74 -9.40
CA ALA A 363 3.45 42.13 -9.72
C ALA A 363 2.31 43.00 -9.18
N LYS A 364 2.63 44.05 -8.42
CA LYS A 364 1.66 45.07 -8.01
C LYS A 364 1.05 45.66 -9.29
N SER A 365 -0.17 45.27 -9.63
CA SER A 365 -1.00 46.09 -10.51
C SER A 365 -1.30 47.37 -9.74
N ALA A 366 -0.62 48.45 -10.10
CA ALA A 366 -0.97 49.79 -9.67
C ALA A 366 -2.41 50.06 -10.12
N GLY A 367 -3.33 50.22 -9.17
CA GLY A 367 -4.75 50.41 -9.44
C GLY A 367 -5.60 50.12 -8.21
N GLU A 368 -5.55 51.06 -7.28
CA GLU A 368 -6.56 51.43 -6.28
C GLU A 368 -7.95 50.80 -6.54
N GLU A 369 -8.38 49.86 -5.69
CA GLU A 369 -9.73 49.32 -5.70
C GLU A 369 -10.43 49.73 -4.40
N ILE A 370 -11.07 50.91 -4.46
CA ILE A 370 -11.93 51.43 -3.39
C ILE A 370 -13.15 50.49 -3.28
N LEU A 371 -13.14 49.61 -2.26
CA LEU A 371 -14.30 48.83 -1.87
C LEU A 371 -15.16 49.70 -0.93
N LEU A 372 -16.15 50.40 -1.48
CA LEU A 372 -17.16 51.11 -0.69
C LEU A 372 -18.04 50.11 0.08
N ASP A 373 -18.32 50.49 1.33
CA ASP A 373 -19.26 49.87 2.26
C ASP A 373 -20.60 49.53 1.57
N PRO A 374 -21.11 48.28 1.61
CA PRO A 374 -22.36 47.88 0.97
C PRO A 374 -23.61 48.55 1.55
N CYS A 375 -23.48 49.41 2.57
CA CYS A 375 -24.56 50.29 3.05
C CYS A 375 -24.66 51.65 2.32
N SER A 376 -23.79 51.97 1.36
CA SER A 376 -23.87 53.25 0.63
C SER A 376 -24.03 53.04 -0.89
N SER A 377 -25.05 53.72 -1.45
CA SER A 377 -25.45 53.62 -2.84
C SER A 377 -24.54 54.41 -3.78
N ALA A 378 -23.53 53.78 -4.38
CA ALA A 378 -22.88 54.29 -5.59
C ALA A 378 -22.22 53.17 -6.40
N GLY A 379 -22.62 53.03 -7.68
CA GLY A 379 -22.17 51.96 -8.55
C GLY A 379 -20.75 52.13 -9.09
N ALA A 380 -20.04 51.02 -9.30
CA ALA A 380 -18.70 50.99 -9.89
C ALA A 380 -18.70 50.33 -11.28
N ARG A 381 -17.93 50.91 -12.22
CA ARG A 381 -17.76 50.46 -13.61
C ARG A 381 -16.36 49.83 -13.76
N ARG A 382 -16.28 48.60 -14.29
CA ARG A 382 -15.01 47.86 -14.51
C ARG A 382 -14.28 48.33 -15.77
N LEU A 383 -12.95 48.43 -15.70
CA LEU A 383 -12.05 48.50 -16.85
C LEU A 383 -11.03 47.36 -16.73
N HIS A 384 -11.14 46.37 -17.62
CA HIS A 384 -10.14 45.32 -17.79
C HIS A 384 -9.07 45.79 -18.80
N GLY A 385 -7.79 45.65 -18.43
CA GLY A 385 -6.67 45.72 -19.37
C GLY A 385 -5.33 45.81 -18.66
N GLY A 386 -4.48 44.78 -18.80
CA GLY A 386 -3.09 44.83 -18.32
C GLY A 386 -2.38 43.49 -18.46
N ALA A 387 -1.15 43.52 -18.97
CA ALA A 387 -0.36 42.39 -19.47
C ALA A 387 -0.11 41.23 -18.47
N ALA A 388 0.15 40.03 -19.00
CA ALA A 388 0.53 38.85 -18.21
C ALA A 388 1.73 39.15 -17.30
N SER A 389 1.59 38.91 -16.00
CA SER A 389 2.67 39.19 -15.05
C SER A 389 3.81 38.17 -15.21
N SER A 390 5.04 38.54 -14.82
CA SER A 390 6.18 37.61 -14.81
C SER A 390 5.91 36.34 -14.00
N SER A 391 5.03 36.42 -12.97
CA SER A 391 4.63 35.26 -12.17
C SER A 391 3.74 34.29 -12.97
N ASP A 392 2.82 34.80 -13.79
CA ASP A 392 1.94 33.98 -14.64
C ASP A 392 2.72 33.23 -15.72
N THR A 393 3.75 33.89 -16.26
CA THR A 393 4.67 33.28 -17.22
C THR A 393 5.45 32.11 -16.59
N LEU A 394 5.94 32.28 -15.35
CA LEU A 394 6.62 31.21 -14.62
C LEU A 394 5.68 30.04 -14.29
N ASN A 395 4.44 30.33 -13.86
CA ASN A 395 3.42 29.33 -13.60
C ASN A 395 3.08 28.51 -14.86
N ASN A 396 2.84 29.18 -15.99
CA ASN A 396 2.56 28.50 -17.26
C ASN A 396 3.75 27.67 -17.74
N THR A 397 4.97 28.16 -17.54
CA THR A 397 6.21 27.43 -17.86
C THR A 397 6.36 26.18 -16.99
N ALA A 398 6.07 26.28 -15.69
CA ALA A 398 6.08 25.13 -14.78
C ALA A 398 5.05 24.07 -15.21
N LEU A 399 3.82 24.47 -15.52
CA LEU A 399 2.79 23.55 -16.03
C LEU A 399 3.23 22.86 -17.32
N ALA A 400 3.82 23.60 -18.26
CA ALA A 400 4.31 23.04 -19.51
C ALA A 400 5.43 22.01 -19.28
N LEU A 401 6.43 22.33 -18.46
CA LEU A 401 7.54 21.43 -18.14
C LEU A 401 7.08 20.18 -17.40
N GLY A 402 6.22 20.32 -16.39
CA GLY A 402 5.66 19.19 -15.65
C GLY A 402 4.82 18.28 -16.54
N SER A 403 3.98 18.87 -17.40
CA SER A 403 3.13 18.12 -18.34
C SER A 403 3.97 17.40 -19.38
N LEU A 404 4.99 18.07 -19.94
CA LEU A 404 5.96 17.47 -20.86
C LEU A 404 6.67 16.29 -20.20
N ALA A 405 7.14 16.45 -18.95
CA ALA A 405 7.80 15.38 -18.22
C ALA A 405 6.89 14.14 -18.07
N CYS A 406 5.64 14.34 -17.64
CA CYS A 406 4.68 13.24 -17.46
C CYS A 406 4.33 12.57 -18.80
N VAL A 407 4.06 13.35 -19.85
CA VAL A 407 3.75 12.81 -21.19
C VAL A 407 4.91 12.03 -21.75
N CYS A 408 6.14 12.56 -21.68
CA CYS A 408 7.35 11.87 -22.11
C CYS A 408 7.55 10.54 -21.38
N LEU A 409 7.41 10.52 -20.04
CA LEU A 409 7.54 9.30 -19.25
C LEU A 409 6.45 8.27 -19.56
N VAL A 410 5.21 8.70 -19.77
CA VAL A 410 4.12 7.79 -20.15
C VAL A 410 4.39 7.22 -21.54
N VAL A 411 4.56 8.06 -22.55
CA VAL A 411 4.69 7.65 -23.96
C VAL A 411 5.93 6.79 -24.20
N ALA A 412 7.06 7.14 -23.59
CA ALA A 412 8.30 6.37 -23.71
C ALA A 412 8.15 4.94 -23.17
N ASN A 413 7.36 4.77 -22.11
CA ASN A 413 7.26 3.52 -21.36
C ASN A 413 6.01 2.70 -21.69
N LEU A 414 5.17 3.14 -22.64
CA LEU A 414 4.06 2.32 -23.17
C LEU A 414 4.57 1.03 -23.84
N ASN A 415 5.79 1.05 -24.37
CA ASN A 415 6.47 -0.14 -24.87
C ASN A 415 7.96 -0.03 -24.57
N THR A 416 8.45 -0.96 -23.75
CA THR A 416 9.79 -0.99 -23.16
C THR A 416 10.82 -1.76 -23.99
N GLN A 417 10.51 -2.14 -25.24
CA GLN A 417 11.46 -2.79 -26.16
C GLN A 417 12.69 -1.94 -26.49
N TRP A 418 12.67 -0.64 -26.18
CA TRP A 418 13.85 0.22 -26.31
C TRP A 418 14.97 -0.14 -25.31
N VAL A 419 14.66 -0.86 -24.23
CA VAL A 419 15.64 -1.39 -23.28
C VAL A 419 16.31 -2.63 -23.87
N LYS A 420 17.59 -2.50 -24.22
CA LYS A 420 18.42 -3.56 -24.83
C LYS A 420 19.38 -4.17 -23.81
N GLU A 421 19.80 -5.41 -24.06
CA GLU A 421 20.80 -6.12 -23.25
C GLU A 421 22.13 -5.36 -23.18
N LEU A 422 22.83 -5.51 -22.06
CA LEU A 422 24.17 -4.95 -21.82
C LEU A 422 25.21 -6.03 -22.19
N SER A 423 26.32 -5.64 -22.84
CA SER A 423 27.37 -6.57 -23.27
C SER A 423 28.15 -7.21 -22.11
N ASP A 424 28.11 -6.59 -20.93
CA ASP A 424 28.87 -7.00 -19.75
C ASP A 424 28.02 -7.90 -18.84
N GLU A 425 27.43 -8.96 -19.40
CA GLU A 425 26.72 -9.99 -18.63
C GLU A 425 27.72 -10.87 -17.86
N ALA A 426 28.29 -10.31 -16.79
CA ALA A 426 28.60 -11.15 -15.64
C ALA A 426 27.25 -11.66 -15.10
N LYS A 427 27.14 -12.98 -14.86
CA LYS A 427 26.00 -13.66 -14.23
C LYS A 427 25.58 -12.93 -12.96
N ASP A 428 24.62 -12.02 -13.07
CA ASP A 428 24.10 -11.24 -11.96
C ASP A 428 22.57 -11.15 -12.09
N ASP A 429 21.90 -11.20 -10.93
CA ASP A 429 20.45 -11.39 -10.75
C ASP A 429 19.50 -10.31 -11.33
N PHE A 430 19.97 -9.29 -12.05
CA PHE A 430 19.10 -8.20 -12.57
C PHE A 430 19.25 -8.01 -14.08
N GLY A 431 18.35 -8.66 -14.83
CA GLY A 431 18.40 -8.78 -16.29
C GLY A 431 17.65 -7.68 -17.05
N VAL A 432 17.62 -7.81 -18.38
CA VAL A 432 16.93 -6.87 -19.28
C VAL A 432 15.41 -6.89 -19.09
N GLU A 433 14.83 -8.05 -18.80
CA GLU A 433 13.39 -8.22 -18.56
C GLU A 433 12.95 -7.53 -17.27
N ASP A 434 13.78 -7.59 -16.22
CA ASP A 434 13.53 -6.88 -14.95
C ASP A 434 13.53 -5.36 -15.16
N ALA A 435 14.47 -4.85 -15.96
CA ALA A 435 14.49 -3.45 -16.35
C ALA A 435 13.25 -3.08 -17.17
N ARG A 436 12.83 -3.91 -18.14
CA ARG A 436 11.61 -3.70 -18.94
C ARG A 436 10.35 -3.68 -18.10
N ALA A 437 10.22 -4.56 -17.11
CA ALA A 437 9.10 -4.59 -16.17
C ALA A 437 9.05 -3.29 -15.33
N THR A 438 10.20 -2.87 -14.81
CA THR A 438 10.33 -1.65 -13.98
C THR A 438 9.89 -0.40 -14.75
N PHE A 439 10.40 -0.22 -15.97
CA PHE A 439 10.00 0.89 -16.83
C PHE A 439 8.53 0.78 -17.25
N GLY A 440 8.04 -0.43 -17.53
CA GLY A 440 6.68 -0.71 -17.97
C GLY A 440 5.59 -0.39 -16.94
N ALA A 441 5.96 -0.29 -15.66
CA ALA A 441 5.06 0.12 -14.59
C ALA A 441 4.82 1.64 -14.51
N LEU A 442 5.73 2.45 -15.06
CA LEU A 442 5.69 3.92 -14.94
C LEU A 442 4.43 4.56 -15.53
N PRO A 443 3.91 4.17 -16.72
CA PRO A 443 2.75 4.84 -17.31
C PRO A 443 1.52 4.85 -16.38
N MET A 444 1.25 3.71 -15.73
CA MET A 444 0.13 3.58 -14.79
C MET A 444 0.37 4.36 -13.50
N ILE A 445 1.60 4.31 -12.97
CA ILE A 445 2.00 5.11 -11.79
C ILE A 445 1.78 6.60 -12.04
N VAL A 446 2.25 7.12 -13.18
CA VAL A 446 2.14 8.55 -13.50
C VAL A 446 0.68 8.96 -13.66
N ILE A 447 -0.09 8.26 -14.50
CA ILE A 447 -1.46 8.68 -14.83
C ILE A 447 -2.38 8.65 -13.62
N VAL A 448 -2.39 7.53 -12.89
CA VAL A 448 -3.33 7.36 -11.77
C VAL A 448 -2.98 8.30 -10.63
N ASN A 449 -1.69 8.43 -10.28
CA ASN A 449 -1.30 9.32 -9.19
C ASN A 449 -1.58 10.79 -9.52
N ILE A 450 -1.26 11.27 -10.72
CA ILE A 450 -1.52 12.67 -11.07
C ILE A 450 -3.02 12.96 -11.08
N ALA A 451 -3.83 12.10 -11.72
CA ALA A 451 -5.27 12.29 -11.81
C ALA A 451 -5.96 12.27 -10.44
N PHE A 452 -5.60 11.33 -9.57
CA PHE A 452 -6.19 11.19 -8.25
C PHE A 452 -5.70 12.27 -7.28
N ASN A 453 -4.38 12.49 -7.19
CA ASN A 453 -3.82 13.33 -6.13
C ASN A 453 -4.13 14.82 -6.34
N LEU A 454 -4.39 15.30 -7.56
CA LEU A 454 -4.87 16.67 -7.77
C LEU A 454 -6.26 16.89 -7.16
N CYS A 455 -7.17 15.92 -7.31
CA CYS A 455 -8.46 15.96 -6.61
C CYS A 455 -8.27 15.82 -5.09
N TYR A 456 -7.42 14.89 -4.64
CA TYR A 456 -7.14 14.66 -3.22
C TYR A 456 -6.57 15.91 -2.53
N ASN A 457 -5.63 16.61 -3.18
CA ASN A 457 -4.99 17.80 -2.63
C ASN A 457 -5.94 18.99 -2.41
N SER A 458 -7.17 18.92 -2.95
CA SER A 458 -8.25 19.88 -2.67
C SER A 458 -8.62 19.94 -1.18
N MET A 459 -8.31 18.88 -0.42
CA MET A 459 -8.41 18.86 1.05
C MET A 459 -7.62 19.99 1.73
N ASN A 460 -6.58 20.53 1.08
CA ASN A 460 -5.84 21.68 1.62
C ASN A 460 -6.63 23.00 1.58
N ASN A 461 -7.69 23.06 0.77
CA ASN A 461 -8.50 24.26 0.55
C ASN A 461 -9.82 24.25 1.32
N PHE A 462 -10.40 23.06 1.59
CA PHE A 462 -11.63 22.93 2.38
C PHE A 462 -11.55 23.63 3.77
N PRO A 463 -10.42 23.61 4.50
CA PRO A 463 -10.31 24.36 5.76
C PRO A 463 -10.52 25.87 5.59
N SER A 464 -10.04 26.46 4.49
CA SER A 464 -10.22 27.90 4.25
C SER A 464 -11.66 28.24 3.89
N GLN A 465 -12.35 27.37 3.17
CA GLN A 465 -13.79 27.51 2.94
C GLN A 465 -14.55 27.43 4.26
N ALA A 466 -14.26 26.42 5.09
CA ALA A 466 -14.88 26.25 6.40
C ALA A 466 -14.64 27.47 7.30
N CYS A 467 -13.46 28.10 7.23
CA CYS A 467 -13.14 29.31 8.00
C CYS A 467 -14.04 30.52 7.70
N GLN A 468 -14.76 30.55 6.58
CA GLN A 468 -15.71 31.61 6.23
C GLN A 468 -17.19 31.17 6.36
N MET A 469 -17.43 29.98 6.90
CA MET A 469 -18.75 29.42 7.20
C MET A 469 -19.04 29.57 8.70
N ASP A 470 -20.27 29.28 9.15
CA ASP A 470 -20.60 29.26 10.58
C ASP A 470 -19.88 28.08 11.29
N LEU A 471 -18.87 28.44 12.06
CA LEU A 471 -17.98 27.55 12.82
C LEU A 471 -18.37 27.41 14.30
N ARG A 472 -19.46 28.05 14.73
CA ARG A 472 -19.81 28.15 16.15
C ARG A 472 -20.42 26.86 16.66
N ILE A 473 -19.93 26.43 17.83
CA ILE A 473 -20.55 25.41 18.66
C ILE A 473 -20.66 25.99 20.07
N GLY A 474 -21.85 26.49 20.41
CA GLY A 474 -22.03 27.28 21.63
C GLY A 474 -21.19 28.56 21.58
N SER A 475 -20.36 28.78 22.61
CA SER A 475 -19.47 29.94 22.70
C SER A 475 -18.10 29.75 22.05
N MET A 476 -17.81 28.57 21.48
CA MET A 476 -16.51 28.25 20.88
C MET A 476 -16.59 28.29 19.36
N GLN A 477 -15.54 28.79 18.72
CA GLN A 477 -15.36 28.72 17.28
C GLN A 477 -14.35 27.62 16.92
N LEU A 478 -14.74 26.72 16.02
CA LEU A 478 -13.85 25.67 15.53
C LEU A 478 -12.86 26.21 14.50
N ASN A 479 -11.66 25.62 14.45
CA ASN A 479 -10.71 25.86 13.38
C ASN A 479 -11.14 25.09 12.11
N GLY A 480 -11.01 25.68 10.92
CA GLY A 480 -11.33 24.99 9.66
C GLY A 480 -10.56 23.68 9.43
N ALA A 481 -9.36 23.52 10.00
CA ALA A 481 -8.58 22.28 9.94
C ALA A 481 -9.19 21.13 10.76
N PHE A 482 -10.08 21.42 11.71
CA PHE A 482 -10.82 20.41 12.48
C PHE A 482 -11.57 19.45 11.56
N PHE A 483 -12.16 19.96 10.47
CA PHE A 483 -13.01 19.17 9.57
C PHE A 483 -12.24 18.07 8.81
N ILE A 484 -10.89 18.10 8.82
CA ILE A 484 -10.06 17.02 8.26
C ILE A 484 -10.30 15.69 8.99
N ILE A 485 -10.80 15.68 10.24
CA ILE A 485 -11.15 14.43 10.94
C ILE A 485 -12.16 13.57 10.16
N ALA A 486 -12.97 14.17 9.30
CA ALA A 486 -13.95 13.49 8.46
C ALA A 486 -13.30 12.46 7.51
N ASP A 487 -12.10 12.76 7.03
CA ASP A 487 -11.30 11.88 6.17
C ASP A 487 -10.79 10.66 6.96
N ALA A 488 -10.16 10.90 8.12
CA ALA A 488 -9.70 9.83 9.01
C ALA A 488 -10.86 8.92 9.47
N PHE A 489 -12.03 9.51 9.76
CA PHE A 489 -13.23 8.75 10.11
C PHE A 489 -13.74 7.92 8.93
N ALA A 490 -13.74 8.49 7.72
CA ALA A 490 -14.12 7.75 6.52
C ALA A 490 -13.23 6.52 6.31
N ILE A 491 -11.92 6.68 6.47
CA ILE A 491 -10.96 5.57 6.40
C ILE A 491 -11.28 4.49 7.43
N LEU A 492 -11.46 4.86 8.70
CA LEU A 492 -11.68 3.90 9.79
C LEU A 492 -13.01 3.13 9.65
N VAL A 493 -14.05 3.77 9.12
CA VAL A 493 -15.38 3.16 8.98
C VAL A 493 -15.54 2.41 7.65
N PHE A 494 -15.15 3.03 6.54
CA PHE A 494 -15.41 2.46 5.21
C PHE A 494 -14.41 1.37 4.82
N THR A 495 -13.18 1.36 5.36
CA THR A 495 -12.21 0.27 5.08
C THR A 495 -12.76 -1.11 5.49
N PRO A 496 -13.15 -1.35 6.76
CA PRO A 496 -13.71 -2.65 7.15
C PRO A 496 -15.05 -2.94 6.48
N LEU A 497 -15.87 -1.92 6.21
CA LEU A 497 -17.14 -2.07 5.49
C LEU A 497 -16.89 -2.54 4.05
N PHE A 498 -15.87 -2.01 3.38
CA PHE A 498 -15.54 -2.39 2.02
C PHE A 498 -15.03 -3.83 1.95
N GLU A 499 -14.15 -4.23 2.86
CA GLU A 499 -13.58 -5.58 2.90
C GLU A 499 -14.58 -6.64 3.36
N SER A 500 -15.38 -6.35 4.39
CA SER A 500 -16.29 -7.33 4.99
C SER A 500 -17.64 -7.42 4.30
N CYS A 501 -18.11 -6.33 3.70
CA CYS A 501 -19.46 -6.24 3.12
C CYS A 501 -19.44 -5.92 1.63
N LEU A 502 -18.89 -4.77 1.22
CA LEU A 502 -19.03 -4.28 -0.16
C LEU A 502 -18.38 -5.21 -1.19
N TYR A 503 -17.10 -5.56 -1.02
CA TYR A 503 -16.39 -6.39 -1.99
C TYR A 503 -16.96 -7.82 -2.06
N PRO A 504 -17.29 -8.51 -0.94
CA PRO A 504 -17.96 -9.81 -1.00
C PRO A 504 -19.34 -9.75 -1.67
N VAL A 505 -20.16 -8.72 -1.41
CA VAL A 505 -21.47 -8.56 -2.04
C VAL A 505 -21.32 -8.35 -3.55
N ILE A 506 -20.43 -7.44 -3.98
CA ILE A 506 -20.17 -7.22 -5.41
C ILE A 506 -19.62 -8.49 -6.06
N ALA A 507 -18.74 -9.22 -5.37
CA ALA A 507 -18.18 -10.48 -5.88
C ALA A 507 -19.26 -11.55 -6.07
N ARG A 508 -20.23 -11.65 -5.15
CA ARG A 508 -21.40 -12.54 -5.28
C ARG A 508 -22.30 -12.13 -6.43
N MET A 509 -22.58 -10.83 -6.59
CA MET A 509 -23.44 -10.33 -7.68
C MET A 509 -22.80 -10.49 -9.06
N LYS A 510 -21.49 -10.25 -9.17
CA LYS A 510 -20.74 -10.28 -10.44
C LYS A 510 -20.22 -11.68 -10.79
N GLY A 511 -20.20 -12.61 -9.84
CA GLY A 511 -19.56 -13.93 -9.98
C GLY A 511 -18.04 -13.88 -10.13
N SER A 512 -17.39 -12.74 -9.85
CA SER A 512 -15.93 -12.58 -9.90
C SER A 512 -15.48 -11.49 -8.92
N PRO A 513 -14.26 -11.60 -8.34
CA PRO A 513 -13.75 -10.59 -7.42
C PRO A 513 -13.64 -9.22 -8.10
N VAL A 514 -13.71 -8.17 -7.28
CA VAL A 514 -13.55 -6.79 -7.72
C VAL A 514 -12.10 -6.58 -8.19
N ARG A 515 -11.93 -6.23 -9.47
CA ARG A 515 -10.59 -6.08 -10.08
C ARG A 515 -9.94 -4.77 -9.65
N LEU A 516 -8.61 -4.74 -9.62
CA LEU A 516 -7.80 -3.56 -9.30
C LEU A 516 -8.23 -2.32 -10.10
N GLY A 517 -8.37 -2.44 -11.42
CA GLY A 517 -8.78 -1.33 -12.27
C GLY A 517 -10.18 -0.80 -11.99
N GLN A 518 -11.11 -1.65 -11.53
CA GLN A 518 -12.45 -1.22 -11.15
C GLN A 518 -12.42 -0.36 -9.89
N LYS A 519 -11.57 -0.72 -8.91
CA LYS A 519 -11.36 0.08 -7.68
C LYS A 519 -10.77 1.45 -8.01
N ILE A 520 -9.72 1.48 -8.86
CA ILE A 520 -9.08 2.73 -9.28
C ILE A 520 -10.06 3.68 -9.98
N ILE A 521 -10.83 3.17 -10.95
CA ILE A 521 -11.82 3.99 -11.67
C ILE A 521 -12.91 4.50 -10.72
N ALA A 522 -13.44 3.64 -9.84
CA ALA A 522 -14.44 4.05 -8.85
C ALA A 522 -13.88 5.15 -7.93
N GLY A 523 -12.64 5.00 -7.46
CA GLY A 523 -11.98 6.01 -6.63
C GLY A 523 -11.82 7.35 -7.35
N LEU A 524 -11.39 7.36 -8.62
CA LEU A 524 -11.29 8.60 -9.42
C LEU A 524 -12.65 9.28 -9.60
N LEU A 525 -13.73 8.52 -9.81
CA LEU A 525 -15.09 9.06 -9.92
C LEU A 525 -15.58 9.67 -8.59
N VAL A 526 -15.31 9.01 -7.46
CA VAL A 526 -15.66 9.54 -6.13
C VAL A 526 -14.85 10.80 -5.81
N ALA A 527 -13.56 10.85 -6.15
CA ALA A 527 -12.72 12.03 -5.98
C ALA A 527 -13.21 13.23 -6.82
N CYS A 528 -13.63 12.96 -8.07
CA CYS A 528 -14.26 13.95 -8.94
C CYS A 528 -15.57 14.47 -8.33
N SER A 529 -16.42 13.56 -7.83
CA SER A 529 -17.68 13.92 -7.17
C SER A 529 -17.46 14.79 -5.93
N SER A 530 -16.42 14.51 -5.14
CA SER A 530 -16.04 15.35 -3.98
C SER A 530 -15.74 16.79 -4.40
N ASN A 531 -14.97 16.98 -5.48
CA ASN A 531 -14.62 18.31 -5.98
C ASN A 531 -15.85 19.06 -6.50
N LEU A 532 -16.77 18.37 -7.18
CA LEU A 532 -18.03 18.98 -7.63
C LEU A 532 -18.95 19.37 -6.47
N VAL A 533 -18.99 18.57 -5.40
CA VAL A 533 -19.70 18.91 -4.16
C VAL A 533 -19.07 20.14 -3.50
N ALA A 534 -17.73 20.19 -3.39
CA ALA A 534 -17.02 21.35 -2.84
C ALA A 534 -17.25 22.63 -3.66
N ALA A 535 -17.27 22.53 -5.00
CA ALA A 535 -17.62 23.65 -5.87
C ALA A 535 -19.05 24.13 -5.64
N SER A 536 -19.99 23.21 -5.49
CA SER A 536 -21.40 23.53 -5.22
C SER A 536 -21.60 24.18 -3.84
N LEU A 537 -20.83 23.76 -2.84
CA LEU A 537 -20.83 24.36 -1.51
C LEU A 537 -20.22 25.76 -1.54
N GLU A 538 -19.17 26.00 -2.32
CA GLU A 538 -18.57 27.32 -2.46
C GLU A 538 -19.54 28.34 -3.06
N ILE A 539 -20.26 27.96 -4.12
CA ILE A 539 -21.28 28.82 -4.74
C ILE A 539 -22.36 29.18 -3.72
N ARG A 540 -22.86 28.17 -2.98
CA ARG A 540 -23.86 28.41 -1.92
C ARG A 540 -23.33 29.26 -0.77
N ARG A 541 -22.06 29.09 -0.38
CA ARG A 541 -21.42 29.89 0.67
C ARG A 541 -21.33 31.35 0.24
N ARG A 542 -20.91 31.63 -0.99
CA ARG A 542 -20.80 32.99 -1.52
C ARG A 542 -22.17 33.69 -1.59
N ASP A 543 -23.21 32.97 -2.01
CA ASP A 543 -24.57 33.49 -2.13
C ASP A 543 -25.30 33.68 -0.79
N ALA A 544 -24.78 33.10 0.31
CA ALA A 544 -25.38 33.21 1.64
C ALA A 544 -25.22 34.62 2.24
N PRO A 545 -26.16 35.05 3.12
CA PRO A 545 -26.03 36.30 3.84
C PRO A 545 -24.90 36.24 4.88
N TYR A 546 -24.39 37.41 5.25
CA TYR A 546 -23.40 37.53 6.33
C TYR A 546 -24.05 37.39 7.70
N LEU A 547 -23.35 36.74 8.65
CA LEU A 547 -23.72 36.83 10.06
C LEU A 547 -23.29 38.18 10.62
N CYS A 548 -24.24 39.11 10.73
CA CYS A 548 -23.99 40.43 11.31
C CYS A 548 -23.90 40.42 12.84
N ASP A 549 -24.45 39.39 13.49
CA ASP A 549 -24.50 39.26 14.95
C ASP A 549 -23.31 38.47 15.55
N ALA A 550 -22.38 37.99 14.71
CA ALA A 550 -21.29 37.12 15.13
C ALA A 550 -19.94 37.84 15.15
N GLU A 551 -19.06 37.40 16.06
CA GLU A 551 -17.65 37.77 16.05
C GLU A 551 -16.99 37.36 14.71
N PHE A 552 -15.90 38.05 14.37
CA PHE A 552 -15.11 37.73 13.19
C PHE A 552 -14.53 36.32 13.26
N SER A 553 -14.24 35.74 12.09
CA SER A 553 -13.59 34.43 12.02
C SER A 553 -12.16 34.47 12.58
N GLN A 554 -11.87 33.63 13.57
CA GLN A 554 -10.54 33.47 14.18
C GLN A 554 -9.54 32.73 13.26
N CYS A 555 -10.03 32.06 12.20
CA CYS A 555 -9.17 31.27 11.31
C CYS A 555 -9.15 31.76 9.86
N ALA A 556 -10.05 32.65 9.45
CA ALA A 556 -9.95 33.34 8.17
C ALA A 556 -9.02 34.57 8.28
N PRO A 557 -8.27 34.92 7.22
CA PRO A 557 -7.43 36.11 7.23
C PRO A 557 -8.28 37.39 7.29
N GLY A 558 -7.82 38.42 8.00
CA GLY A 558 -8.44 39.76 7.97
C GLY A 558 -7.74 40.62 6.92
N TYR A 559 -8.40 40.90 5.78
CA TYR A 559 -7.86 41.79 4.75
C TYR A 559 -8.88 42.87 4.38
N THR A 560 -8.61 44.10 4.80
CA THR A 560 -9.05 45.36 4.17
C THR A 560 -7.85 46.32 4.16
N GLU A 561 -7.69 47.13 3.10
CA GLU A 561 -6.54 48.06 2.93
C GLU A 561 -6.43 49.12 4.05
N ASP A 562 -7.49 49.36 4.82
CA ASP A 562 -7.59 50.41 5.84
C ASP A 562 -7.32 49.96 7.29
N GLY A 563 -6.92 48.70 7.52
CA GLY A 563 -6.63 48.18 8.86
C GLY A 563 -7.59 47.08 9.36
N LEU A 564 -7.48 46.78 10.66
CA LEU A 564 -7.85 45.51 11.32
C LEU A 564 -9.37 45.31 11.49
N HIS A 565 -10.06 44.85 10.45
CA HIS A 565 -11.38 44.21 10.58
C HIS A 565 -11.27 42.76 10.07
N GLY A 566 -11.67 41.80 10.92
CA GLY A 566 -11.59 40.38 10.57
C GLY A 566 -12.55 40.00 9.44
N THR A 567 -12.39 38.81 8.86
CA THR A 567 -13.36 38.31 7.87
C THR A 567 -14.63 37.84 8.58
N ARG A 568 -15.80 38.30 8.11
CA ARG A 568 -17.11 37.88 8.63
C ARG A 568 -17.47 36.49 8.12
N MET A 569 -18.18 35.72 8.95
CA MET A 569 -18.71 34.41 8.55
C MET A 569 -20.02 34.54 7.78
N LYS A 570 -20.28 33.59 6.89
CA LYS A 570 -21.55 33.44 6.15
C LYS A 570 -22.52 32.52 6.90
N ASP A 571 -23.84 32.74 6.72
CA ASP A 571 -24.91 31.93 7.31
C ASP A 571 -25.08 30.58 6.62
N ILE A 572 -24.05 29.75 6.75
CA ILE A 572 -24.05 28.38 6.26
C ILE A 572 -23.19 27.57 7.23
N SER A 573 -23.72 26.45 7.71
CA SER A 573 -23.00 25.61 8.67
C SER A 573 -21.73 25.02 8.05
N ALA A 574 -20.58 25.20 8.71
CA ALA A 574 -19.31 24.61 8.28
C ALA A 574 -19.34 23.06 8.25
N PHE A 575 -20.30 22.43 8.93
CA PHE A 575 -20.47 20.98 8.92
C PHE A 575 -20.78 20.38 7.55
N TRP A 576 -21.29 21.16 6.60
CA TRP A 576 -21.46 20.70 5.21
C TRP A 576 -20.13 20.29 4.55
N ILE A 577 -19.01 20.83 5.03
CA ILE A 577 -17.66 20.49 4.55
C ILE A 577 -17.25 19.04 4.93
N PHE A 578 -17.92 18.39 5.89
CA PHE A 578 -17.69 16.95 6.14
C PHE A 578 -17.95 16.11 4.88
N MET A 579 -18.93 16.47 4.06
CA MET A 579 -19.31 15.71 2.87
C MET A 579 -18.16 15.57 1.85
N PRO A 580 -17.54 16.65 1.33
CA PRO A 580 -16.42 16.52 0.41
C PRO A 580 -15.22 15.80 1.05
N PHE A 581 -14.92 16.02 2.34
CA PHE A 581 -13.84 15.29 3.02
C PHE A 581 -14.09 13.78 3.08
N THR A 582 -15.28 13.35 3.49
CA THR A 582 -15.64 11.92 3.54
C THR A 582 -15.57 11.28 2.16
N LEU A 583 -16.00 11.98 1.11
CA LEU A 583 -15.88 11.49 -0.26
C LEU A 583 -14.41 11.34 -0.70
N VAL A 584 -13.53 12.29 -0.37
CA VAL A 584 -12.09 12.13 -0.65
C VAL A 584 -11.52 10.94 0.11
N GLY A 585 -11.85 10.76 1.39
CA GLY A 585 -11.38 9.61 2.17
C GLY A 585 -11.86 8.26 1.61
N ILE A 586 -13.12 8.17 1.17
CA ILE A 586 -13.61 6.98 0.46
C ILE A 586 -12.82 6.75 -0.84
N ALA A 587 -12.54 7.80 -1.60
CA ALA A 587 -11.75 7.71 -2.81
C ALA A 587 -10.31 7.26 -2.53
N GLU A 588 -9.72 7.69 -1.42
CA GLU A 588 -8.39 7.30 -0.96
C GLU A 588 -8.28 5.80 -0.72
N ILE A 589 -9.25 5.21 0.00
CA ILE A 589 -9.32 3.77 0.28
C ILE A 589 -9.33 2.95 -1.03
N LEU A 590 -9.94 3.49 -2.09
CA LEU A 590 -10.07 2.82 -3.38
C LEU A 590 -8.83 2.92 -4.27
N VAL A 591 -8.05 4.01 -4.18
CA VAL A 591 -6.91 4.27 -5.08
C VAL A 591 -5.56 3.99 -4.43
N ASN A 592 -5.28 4.54 -3.26
CA ASN A 592 -3.93 4.51 -2.67
C ASN A 592 -3.44 3.07 -2.39
N PRO A 593 -4.22 2.19 -1.71
CA PRO A 593 -3.81 0.80 -1.50
C PRO A 593 -3.59 0.03 -2.81
N CYS A 594 -4.44 0.29 -3.82
CA CYS A 594 -4.34 -0.31 -5.14
C CYS A 594 -3.04 0.09 -5.84
N MET A 595 -2.64 1.35 -5.75
CA MET A 595 -1.40 1.83 -6.35
C MET A 595 -0.16 1.28 -5.64
N TYR A 596 -0.21 1.13 -4.30
CA TYR A 596 0.89 0.50 -3.56
C TYR A 596 1.05 -0.99 -3.91
N CYS A 597 -0.06 -1.73 -4.01
CA CYS A 597 -0.04 -3.12 -4.45
C CYS A 597 0.50 -3.23 -5.89
N TYR A 598 0.03 -2.37 -6.80
CA TYR A 598 0.52 -2.34 -8.18
C TYR A 598 2.02 -2.05 -8.28
N SER A 599 2.53 -1.02 -7.60
CA SER A 599 3.96 -0.70 -7.64
C SER A 599 4.84 -1.75 -6.99
N TYR A 600 4.31 -2.49 -6.01
CA TYR A 600 5.03 -3.59 -5.38
C TYR A 600 5.08 -4.83 -6.29
N GLU A 601 3.95 -5.22 -6.87
CA GLU A 601 3.82 -6.43 -7.69
C GLU A 601 4.43 -6.27 -9.09
N ALA A 602 4.38 -5.07 -9.67
CA ALA A 602 4.98 -4.80 -10.97
C ALA A 602 6.52 -4.73 -10.93
N ALA A 603 7.13 -4.64 -9.73
CA ALA A 603 8.57 -4.54 -9.58
C ALA A 603 9.25 -5.92 -9.38
N PRO A 604 10.37 -6.16 -10.09
CA PRO A 604 11.33 -7.20 -9.74
C PRO A 604 11.81 -7.05 -8.30
N MET A 605 12.10 -8.17 -7.63
CA MET A 605 12.50 -8.24 -6.21
C MET A 605 13.58 -7.20 -5.84
N GLN A 606 14.56 -7.00 -6.71
CA GLN A 606 15.75 -6.17 -6.51
C GLN A 606 15.46 -4.65 -6.56
N VAL A 607 14.32 -4.23 -7.14
CA VAL A 607 13.96 -2.82 -7.32
C VAL A 607 12.56 -2.50 -6.80
N ARG A 608 11.94 -3.38 -5.99
CA ARG A 608 10.64 -3.13 -5.35
C ARG A 608 10.62 -1.87 -4.50
N SER A 609 11.66 -1.66 -3.69
CA SER A 609 11.79 -0.44 -2.88
C SER A 609 11.88 0.82 -3.74
N LEU A 610 12.62 0.76 -4.85
CA LEU A 610 12.76 1.86 -5.78
C LEU A 610 11.42 2.18 -6.47
N LEU A 611 10.72 1.18 -7.00
CA LEU A 611 9.46 1.43 -7.70
C LEU A 611 8.37 1.93 -6.74
N GLN A 612 8.37 1.47 -5.49
CA GLN A 612 7.54 2.02 -4.42
C GLN A 612 7.89 3.49 -4.12
N ALA A 613 9.17 3.85 -4.08
CA ALA A 613 9.62 5.23 -3.89
C ALA A 613 9.21 6.12 -5.07
N VAL A 614 9.30 5.62 -6.30
CA VAL A 614 8.82 6.31 -7.51
C VAL A 614 7.30 6.52 -7.44
N ASN A 615 6.54 5.52 -6.98
CA ASN A 615 5.10 5.69 -6.78
C ASN A 615 4.79 6.81 -5.78
N LEU A 616 5.45 6.83 -4.62
CA LEU A 616 5.31 7.91 -3.63
C LEU A 616 5.74 9.28 -4.17
N PHE A 617 6.76 9.32 -5.02
CA PHE A 617 7.24 10.54 -5.65
C PHE A 617 6.20 11.15 -6.61
N PHE A 618 5.56 10.34 -7.46
CA PHE A 618 4.46 10.82 -8.29
C PHE A 618 3.21 11.15 -7.48
N GLN A 619 2.90 10.33 -6.46
CA GLN A 619 1.78 10.55 -5.56
C GLN A 619 1.86 11.91 -4.86
N GLY A 620 2.99 12.21 -4.20
CA GLY A 620 3.08 13.34 -3.29
C GLY A 620 4.04 14.46 -3.70
N SER A 621 5.04 14.23 -4.57
CA SER A 621 5.95 15.30 -5.01
C SER A 621 5.40 15.97 -6.27
N VAL A 622 5.33 15.23 -7.38
CA VAL A 622 4.94 15.78 -8.69
C VAL A 622 3.51 16.35 -8.63
N SER A 623 2.57 15.62 -8.01
CA SER A 623 1.17 16.08 -7.88
C SER A 623 1.03 17.37 -7.07
N ASN A 624 1.79 17.52 -5.98
CA ASN A 624 1.77 18.75 -5.17
C ASN A 624 2.46 19.93 -5.86
N ALA A 625 3.47 19.67 -6.70
CA ALA A 625 4.07 20.71 -7.54
C ALA A 625 3.03 21.28 -8.51
N PHE A 626 2.30 20.41 -9.24
CA PHE A 626 1.15 20.83 -10.07
C PHE A 626 0.10 21.57 -9.26
N THR A 627 -0.26 21.04 -8.09
CA THR A 627 -1.25 21.67 -7.19
C THR A 627 -0.83 23.08 -6.82
N SER A 628 0.44 23.32 -6.52
CA SER A 628 0.93 24.64 -6.12
C SER A 628 0.77 25.67 -7.25
N VAL A 629 1.05 25.27 -8.49
CA VAL A 629 0.91 26.12 -9.67
C VAL A 629 -0.56 26.37 -10.02
N VAL A 630 -1.39 25.32 -10.03
CA VAL A 630 -2.84 25.45 -10.26
C VAL A 630 -3.48 26.35 -9.20
N THR A 631 -3.05 26.20 -7.93
CA THR A 631 -3.50 27.06 -6.82
C THR A 631 -3.14 28.52 -7.10
N LYS A 632 -1.91 28.83 -7.51
CA LYS A 632 -1.54 30.22 -7.84
C LYS A 632 -2.36 30.83 -8.96
N LEU A 633 -2.76 30.03 -9.96
CA LEU A 633 -3.51 30.50 -11.13
C LEU A 633 -5.02 30.64 -10.89
N THR A 634 -5.58 29.89 -9.94
CA THR A 634 -7.05 29.76 -9.79
C THR A 634 -7.58 30.08 -8.40
N TYR A 635 -6.74 30.07 -7.37
CA TYR A 635 -7.14 30.34 -5.99
C TYR A 635 -7.21 31.86 -5.73
N PRO A 636 -8.39 32.41 -5.39
CA PRO A 636 -8.53 33.84 -5.21
C PRO A 636 -7.92 34.32 -3.88
N ASN A 637 -7.49 35.58 -3.83
CA ASN A 637 -6.95 36.17 -2.59
C ASN A 637 -8.05 36.49 -1.59
N ASP A 638 -9.23 36.87 -2.06
CA ASP A 638 -10.45 36.96 -1.27
C ASP A 638 -11.47 35.94 -1.80
N LEU A 639 -12.00 35.11 -0.91
CA LEU A 639 -12.95 34.05 -1.28
C LEU A 639 -14.36 34.61 -1.50
N ASP A 640 -14.72 35.77 -0.94
CA ASP A 640 -16.05 36.34 -1.12
C ASP A 640 -16.23 37.01 -2.49
N SER A 641 -15.21 37.75 -2.96
CA SER A 641 -15.16 38.32 -4.31
C SER A 641 -14.63 37.36 -5.37
N GLY A 642 -13.92 36.31 -4.96
CA GLY A 642 -13.28 35.35 -5.84
C GLY A 642 -14.13 34.16 -6.27
N HIS A 643 -13.62 33.41 -7.25
CA HIS A 643 -14.24 32.20 -7.78
C HIS A 643 -13.41 30.95 -7.44
N LEU A 644 -13.41 30.53 -6.18
CA LEU A 644 -12.69 29.33 -5.74
C LEU A 644 -13.26 28.06 -6.37
N GLU A 645 -14.53 28.06 -6.80
CA GLU A 645 -15.16 26.95 -7.53
C GLU A 645 -14.38 26.54 -8.80
N ASN A 646 -13.68 27.49 -9.45
CA ASN A 646 -12.87 27.22 -10.63
C ASN A 646 -11.73 26.23 -10.36
N TYR A 647 -11.10 26.32 -9.18
CA TYR A 647 -10.06 25.38 -8.77
C TYR A 647 -10.59 23.93 -8.73
N TYR A 648 -11.79 23.74 -8.16
CA TYR A 648 -12.41 22.42 -8.08
C TYR A 648 -12.87 21.90 -9.44
N TYR A 649 -13.38 22.77 -10.33
CA TYR A 649 -13.75 22.37 -11.69
C TYR A 649 -12.54 21.93 -12.51
N VAL A 650 -11.39 22.62 -12.39
CA VAL A 650 -10.14 22.20 -13.03
C VAL A 650 -9.71 20.81 -12.53
N ASN A 651 -9.73 20.57 -11.22
CA ASN A 651 -9.38 19.27 -10.66
C ASN A 651 -10.34 18.15 -11.12
N ALA A 652 -11.65 18.42 -11.15
CA ALA A 652 -12.65 17.49 -11.65
C ALA A 652 -12.43 17.15 -13.14
N ALA A 653 -12.13 18.15 -13.98
CA ALA A 653 -11.81 17.95 -15.40
C ALA A 653 -10.56 17.08 -15.59
N LEU A 654 -9.51 17.31 -14.78
CA LEU A 654 -8.28 16.52 -14.81
C LEU A 654 -8.51 15.07 -14.35
N ALA A 655 -9.38 14.83 -13.36
CA ALA A 655 -9.76 13.47 -12.98
C ALA A 655 -10.48 12.73 -14.11
N VAL A 656 -11.41 13.39 -14.82
CA VAL A 656 -12.09 12.81 -15.98
C VAL A 656 -11.09 12.51 -17.11
N GLY A 657 -10.19 13.45 -17.41
CA GLY A 657 -9.10 13.24 -18.37
C GLY A 657 -8.19 12.06 -17.98
N GLY A 658 -7.89 11.91 -16.68
CA GLY A 658 -7.14 10.80 -16.13
C GLY A 658 -7.82 9.44 -16.35
N ILE A 659 -9.14 9.36 -16.21
CA ILE A 659 -9.92 8.14 -16.50
C ILE A 659 -9.82 7.79 -17.99
N LEU A 660 -9.94 8.77 -18.89
CA LEU A 660 -9.81 8.54 -20.34
C LEU A 660 -8.40 8.04 -20.69
N LEU A 661 -7.36 8.66 -20.12
CA LEU A 661 -5.97 8.24 -20.28
C LEU A 661 -5.71 6.85 -19.71
N TYR A 662 -6.29 6.51 -18.55
CA TYR A 662 -6.21 5.18 -17.96
C TYR A 662 -6.71 4.11 -18.94
N PHE A 663 -7.87 4.31 -19.57
CA PHE A 663 -8.40 3.39 -20.58
C PHE A 663 -7.52 3.34 -21.84
N ALA A 664 -6.98 4.48 -22.29
CA ALA A 664 -6.10 4.53 -23.46
C ALA A 664 -4.79 3.75 -23.23
N VAL A 665 -4.20 3.85 -22.03
CA VAL A 665 -2.95 3.16 -21.67
C VAL A 665 -3.18 1.68 -21.43
N THR A 666 -4.20 1.32 -20.64
CA THR A 666 -4.49 -0.09 -20.37
C THR A 666 -4.80 -0.88 -21.64
N ARG A 667 -5.48 -0.28 -22.63
CA ARG A 667 -5.69 -0.91 -23.96
C ARG A 667 -4.39 -1.14 -24.74
N ARG A 668 -3.40 -0.25 -24.62
CA ARG A 668 -2.12 -0.32 -25.35
C ARG A 668 -1.07 -1.19 -24.67
N CYS A 669 -1.10 -1.29 -23.34
CA CYS A 669 -0.16 -2.13 -22.57
C CYS A 669 -0.49 -3.63 -22.62
N CYS A 670 -1.65 -4.04 -23.15
CA CYS A 670 -2.09 -5.44 -23.26
C CYS A 670 -1.36 -6.31 -24.32
N HIS A 671 -0.06 -6.10 -24.54
CA HIS A 671 0.79 -7.03 -25.31
C HIS A 671 1.90 -7.73 -24.50
N GLY A 672 1.93 -7.55 -23.17
CA GLY A 672 2.77 -8.36 -22.28
C GLY A 672 1.95 -9.45 -21.59
N LYS A 673 2.20 -10.72 -21.92
CA LYS A 673 1.61 -11.94 -21.33
C LYS A 673 1.86 -12.13 -19.81
N GLY A 674 2.13 -11.09 -19.02
CA GLY A 674 2.65 -11.24 -17.65
C GLY A 674 1.66 -11.05 -16.49
N VAL A 675 0.45 -10.49 -16.71
CA VAL A 675 -0.45 -10.13 -15.59
C VAL A 675 -1.62 -11.11 -15.43
N ARG A 676 -1.95 -11.90 -16.46
CA ARG A 676 -3.08 -12.84 -16.40
C ARG A 676 -2.76 -14.15 -15.69
N ASP A 677 -1.48 -14.54 -15.60
CA ASP A 677 -1.09 -15.86 -15.08
C ASP A 677 -0.58 -15.84 -13.63
N VAL A 678 -0.39 -14.66 -13.02
CA VAL A 678 0.10 -14.53 -11.64
C VAL A 678 -1.00 -14.81 -10.60
N ILE A 679 -2.27 -14.87 -11.01
CA ILE A 679 -3.42 -15.18 -10.14
C ILE A 679 -3.96 -16.59 -10.41
N LYS A 680 -3.06 -17.58 -10.41
CA LYS A 680 -3.39 -18.97 -10.12
C LYS A 680 -2.37 -19.53 -9.13
N LYS A 681 -2.42 -19.05 -7.88
CA LYS A 681 -1.90 -19.86 -6.77
C LYS A 681 -2.91 -20.97 -6.53
N GLU A 682 -2.69 -22.10 -7.21
CA GLU A 682 -3.38 -23.38 -6.99
C GLU A 682 -2.80 -24.12 -5.75
N GLU A 683 -1.85 -23.50 -5.06
CA GLU A 683 -1.25 -23.98 -3.81
C GLU A 683 -1.62 -23.01 -2.68
N VAL A 684 -2.33 -23.51 -1.66
CA VAL A 684 -2.80 -22.72 -0.52
C VAL A 684 -2.16 -23.25 0.75
N ILE A 685 -1.37 -22.40 1.38
CA ILE A 685 -0.81 -22.69 2.69
C ILE A 685 -1.91 -22.56 3.74
N ALA A 686 -2.03 -23.55 4.61
CA ALA A 686 -3.05 -23.64 5.65
C ALA A 686 -2.46 -23.38 7.03
N ALA A 687 -3.23 -22.74 7.92
CA ALA A 687 -2.80 -22.44 9.29
C ALA A 687 -2.57 -23.69 10.16
N ASN A 688 -3.20 -24.82 9.83
CA ASN A 688 -2.96 -26.13 10.40
C ASN A 688 -3.46 -27.23 9.45
N GLU A 689 -3.08 -28.48 9.70
CA GLU A 689 -3.34 -29.61 8.81
C GLU A 689 -4.84 -29.93 8.73
N GLY A 690 -5.58 -29.66 9.80
CA GLY A 690 -7.04 -29.79 9.80
C GLY A 690 -7.73 -28.80 8.87
N THR A 691 -7.23 -27.55 8.81
CA THR A 691 -7.71 -26.51 7.90
C THR A 691 -7.29 -26.82 6.46
N ALA A 692 -6.10 -27.38 6.25
CA ALA A 692 -5.65 -27.85 4.94
C ALA A 692 -6.64 -28.89 4.38
N LEU A 693 -7.02 -29.87 5.21
CA LEU A 693 -7.97 -30.90 4.86
C LEU A 693 -9.39 -30.36 4.63
N ALA A 694 -9.84 -29.39 5.45
CA ALA A 694 -11.13 -28.74 5.26
C ALA A 694 -11.20 -27.92 3.95
N MET A 695 -10.12 -27.22 3.59
CA MET A 695 -10.02 -26.50 2.32
C MET A 695 -9.99 -27.45 1.13
N ALA A 696 -9.25 -28.56 1.23
CA ALA A 696 -9.25 -29.62 0.22
C ALA A 696 -10.66 -30.20 0.02
N ALA A 697 -11.39 -30.47 1.11
CA ALA A 697 -12.77 -30.92 1.05
C ALA A 697 -13.70 -29.86 0.41
N GLY A 698 -13.55 -28.58 0.77
CA GLY A 698 -14.29 -27.48 0.15
C GLY A 698 -14.01 -27.34 -1.35
N HIS A 699 -12.75 -27.52 -1.76
CA HIS A 699 -12.33 -27.51 -3.17
C HIS A 699 -12.97 -28.66 -3.95
N TYR A 700 -13.00 -29.87 -3.39
CA TYR A 700 -13.69 -31.00 -4.00
C TYR A 700 -15.19 -30.75 -4.14
N LEU A 701 -15.85 -30.20 -3.12
CA LEU A 701 -17.27 -29.86 -3.17
C LEU A 701 -17.59 -28.77 -4.22
N ALA A 702 -16.65 -27.84 -4.45
CA ALA A 702 -16.82 -26.76 -5.41
C ALA A 702 -16.50 -27.17 -6.86
N THR A 703 -15.52 -28.04 -7.08
CA THR A 703 -14.95 -28.32 -8.41
C THR A 703 -15.12 -29.78 -8.87
N GLY A 704 -15.40 -30.70 -7.96
CA GLY A 704 -15.39 -32.14 -8.20
C GLY A 704 -14.00 -32.75 -8.38
N SER A 705 -12.92 -31.97 -8.26
CA SER A 705 -11.53 -32.44 -8.43
C SER A 705 -10.87 -32.78 -7.09
N ILE A 706 -10.13 -33.89 -7.07
CA ILE A 706 -9.44 -34.38 -5.87
C ILE A 706 -8.27 -33.44 -5.57
N ALA A 707 -8.20 -32.98 -4.33
CA ALA A 707 -7.12 -32.14 -3.83
C ALA A 707 -6.02 -32.98 -3.15
N CYS A 708 -4.79 -32.48 -3.19
CA CYS A 708 -3.66 -33.07 -2.47
C CYS A 708 -3.36 -32.25 -1.21
N VAL A 709 -3.33 -32.91 -0.06
CA VAL A 709 -2.99 -32.33 1.24
C VAL A 709 -1.62 -32.85 1.65
N TYR A 710 -0.61 -31.97 1.70
CA TYR A 710 0.71 -32.33 2.19
C TYR A 710 0.84 -31.99 3.68
N LEU A 711 1.34 -32.94 4.46
CA LEU A 711 1.54 -32.78 5.89
C LEU A 711 2.69 -33.66 6.40
N GLN A 712 3.18 -33.35 7.59
CA GLN A 712 4.08 -34.23 8.32
C GLN A 712 3.27 -35.18 9.19
N ASN A 713 3.80 -36.38 9.50
CA ASN A 713 3.14 -37.30 10.42
C ASN A 713 2.94 -36.72 11.84
N SER A 714 3.72 -35.70 12.24
CA SER A 714 3.47 -34.89 13.43
C SER A 714 2.11 -34.18 13.43
N GLY A 715 1.67 -33.72 12.26
CA GLY A 715 0.42 -33.00 12.04
C GLY A 715 -0.81 -33.90 11.91
N LEU A 716 -0.65 -35.23 11.85
CA LEU A 716 -1.76 -36.17 11.65
C LEU A 716 -2.84 -36.04 12.74
N GLY A 717 -2.45 -35.73 13.98
CA GLY A 717 -3.39 -35.49 15.08
C GLY A 717 -4.35 -34.33 14.82
N ASN A 718 -3.90 -33.26 14.16
CA ASN A 718 -4.74 -32.11 13.80
C ASN A 718 -5.74 -32.41 12.70
N THR A 719 -5.51 -33.49 11.93
CA THR A 719 -6.41 -33.90 10.84
C THR A 719 -7.55 -34.81 11.30
N ILE A 720 -7.48 -35.42 12.50
CA ILE A 720 -8.45 -36.44 12.93
C ILE A 720 -9.89 -35.94 12.84
N ASN A 721 -10.17 -34.76 13.40
CA ASN A 721 -11.52 -34.19 13.39
C ASN A 721 -12.05 -33.99 11.97
N PRO A 722 -11.39 -33.23 11.07
CA PRO A 722 -11.88 -33.06 9.69
C PRO A 722 -11.85 -34.36 8.87
N LEU A 723 -10.89 -35.26 9.10
CA LEU A 723 -10.82 -36.55 8.39
C LEU A 723 -12.03 -37.44 8.71
N LEU A 724 -12.39 -37.55 10.00
CA LEU A 724 -13.51 -38.37 10.44
C LEU A 724 -14.87 -37.69 10.24
N SER A 725 -14.94 -36.35 10.32
CA SER A 725 -16.21 -35.61 10.17
C SER A 725 -16.52 -35.15 8.74
N LEU A 726 -15.53 -35.10 7.83
CA LEU A 726 -15.70 -34.68 6.44
C LEU A 726 -15.33 -35.78 5.45
N CYS A 727 -14.10 -36.27 5.49
CA CYS A 727 -13.57 -37.15 4.43
C CYS A 727 -14.01 -38.62 4.58
N SER A 728 -14.38 -39.06 5.79
CA SER A 728 -14.79 -40.43 6.02
C SER A 728 -15.97 -40.86 5.16
N LYS A 729 -15.87 -42.08 4.60
CA LYS A 729 -16.92 -42.74 3.81
C LYS A 729 -18.26 -42.85 4.53
N LYS A 730 -18.24 -42.96 5.87
CA LYS A 730 -19.45 -43.06 6.70
C LYS A 730 -20.15 -41.71 6.92
N VAL A 731 -19.55 -40.60 6.50
CA VAL A 731 -20.09 -39.25 6.73
C VAL A 731 -20.41 -38.53 5.42
N TYR A 732 -19.42 -37.93 4.74
CA TYR A 732 -19.65 -37.23 3.46
C TYR A 732 -18.92 -37.87 2.26
N ALA A 733 -18.08 -38.90 2.48
CA ALA A 733 -17.37 -39.62 1.42
C ALA A 733 -16.65 -38.67 0.44
N ILE A 734 -15.80 -37.79 0.98
CA ILE A 734 -15.03 -36.81 0.23
C ILE A 734 -13.61 -37.34 0.01
N PRO A 735 -13.20 -37.64 -1.23
CA PRO A 735 -11.86 -38.10 -1.54
C PRO A 735 -10.84 -36.97 -1.41
N ALA A 736 -9.69 -37.29 -0.82
CA ALA A 736 -8.54 -36.40 -0.70
C ALA A 736 -7.25 -37.24 -0.67
N LEU A 737 -6.21 -36.78 -1.38
CA LEU A 737 -4.90 -37.42 -1.33
C LEU A 737 -4.10 -36.83 -0.18
N LEU A 738 -3.69 -37.65 0.79
CA LEU A 738 -2.82 -37.23 1.89
C LEU A 738 -1.37 -37.59 1.57
N LEU A 739 -0.50 -36.61 1.34
CA LEU A 739 0.93 -36.82 1.19
C LEU A 739 1.63 -36.58 2.53
N ILE A 740 2.01 -37.66 3.22
CA ILE A 740 2.48 -37.62 4.60
C ILE A 740 3.99 -37.89 4.66
N GLY A 741 4.77 -36.90 5.12
CA GLY A 741 6.18 -37.11 5.45
C GLY A 741 6.33 -38.02 6.67
N TRP A 742 6.99 -39.18 6.51
CA TRP A 742 7.14 -40.19 7.55
C TRP A 742 8.45 -40.01 8.33
N ARG A 743 8.43 -39.18 9.37
CA ARG A 743 9.56 -38.98 10.30
C ARG A 743 9.58 -40.06 11.38
N GLY A 744 10.79 -40.45 11.79
CA GLY A 744 11.00 -41.54 12.75
C GLY A 744 10.60 -42.95 12.26
N GLU A 745 10.81 -43.25 10.97
CA GLU A 745 10.66 -44.61 10.42
C GLU A 745 11.42 -45.64 11.28
N PRO A 746 10.82 -46.81 11.62
CA PRO A 746 11.48 -47.84 12.41
C PRO A 746 12.85 -48.23 11.82
N GLY A 747 13.90 -48.20 12.65
CA GLY A 747 15.27 -48.53 12.23
C GLY A 747 16.11 -47.36 11.68
N LYS A 748 15.58 -46.13 11.62
CA LYS A 748 16.35 -44.92 11.28
C LYS A 748 16.50 -43.95 12.46
N LYS A 749 17.64 -43.25 12.52
CA LYS A 749 17.93 -42.26 13.56
C LYS A 749 17.17 -40.95 13.31
N ASP A 750 16.36 -40.53 14.27
CA ASP A 750 15.61 -39.27 14.30
C ASP A 750 15.49 -38.80 15.77
N GLU A 751 14.86 -37.65 16.03
CA GLU A 751 14.61 -37.17 17.39
C GLU A 751 13.72 -38.14 18.18
N PRO A 752 13.90 -38.29 19.51
CA PRO A 752 13.18 -39.28 20.33
C PRO A 752 11.65 -39.22 20.16
N GLN A 753 11.11 -37.99 20.03
CA GLN A 753 9.69 -37.74 19.82
C GLN A 753 9.18 -38.23 18.45
N HIS A 754 10.00 -38.15 17.40
CA HIS A 754 9.64 -38.62 16.07
C HIS A 754 9.69 -40.15 15.99
N LEU A 755 10.57 -40.82 16.73
CA LEU A 755 10.68 -42.29 16.71
C LEU A 755 9.39 -42.98 17.17
N LEU A 756 8.80 -42.50 18.27
CA LEU A 756 7.53 -43.03 18.76
C LEU A 756 6.40 -42.75 17.76
N GLN A 757 6.36 -41.53 17.22
CA GLN A 757 5.32 -41.12 16.29
C GLN A 757 5.40 -41.85 14.94
N GLY A 758 6.61 -42.05 14.41
CA GLY A 758 6.85 -42.81 13.19
C GLY A 758 6.43 -44.26 13.31
N ALA A 759 6.69 -44.91 14.46
CA ALA A 759 6.24 -46.28 14.73
C ALA A 759 4.70 -46.39 14.79
N LEU A 760 4.00 -45.37 15.30
CA LEU A 760 2.54 -45.36 15.43
C LEU A 760 1.80 -44.89 14.17
N THR A 761 2.47 -44.23 13.23
CA THR A 761 1.84 -43.61 12.05
C THR A 761 0.99 -44.60 11.22
N PRO A 762 1.48 -45.83 10.89
CA PRO A 762 0.67 -46.84 10.19
C PRO A 762 -0.58 -47.25 10.98
N THR A 763 -0.42 -47.55 12.28
CA THR A 763 -1.54 -47.94 13.17
C THR A 763 -2.58 -46.83 13.28
N MET A 764 -2.17 -45.56 13.27
CA MET A 764 -3.10 -44.43 13.29
C MET A 764 -3.93 -44.37 12.00
N LEU A 765 -3.32 -44.57 10.83
CA LEU A 765 -4.03 -44.58 9.54
C LEU A 765 -5.00 -45.77 9.45
N GLU A 766 -4.58 -46.96 9.89
CA GLU A 766 -5.44 -48.15 9.97
C GLU A 766 -6.66 -47.93 10.87
N ASN A 767 -6.44 -47.39 12.07
CA ASN A 767 -7.52 -47.11 13.03
C ASN A 767 -8.50 -46.04 12.53
N MET A 768 -8.02 -45.09 11.72
CA MET A 768 -8.88 -44.09 11.05
C MET A 768 -9.58 -44.64 9.80
N GLY A 769 -9.24 -45.86 9.37
CA GLY A 769 -9.75 -46.46 8.14
C GLY A 769 -9.27 -45.77 6.87
N VAL A 770 -8.07 -45.17 6.89
CA VAL A 770 -7.45 -44.52 5.72
C VAL A 770 -6.46 -45.49 5.07
N PRO A 771 -6.74 -46.01 3.86
CA PRO A 771 -5.79 -46.84 3.14
C PRO A 771 -4.52 -46.05 2.83
N PHE A 772 -3.37 -46.69 2.97
CA PHE A 772 -2.08 -46.06 2.72
C PHE A 772 -1.08 -46.96 2.02
N GLU A 773 -0.18 -46.35 1.26
CA GLU A 773 1.00 -47.02 0.68
C GLU A 773 2.26 -46.18 0.88
N ILE A 774 3.40 -46.86 0.84
CA ILE A 774 4.71 -46.21 0.89
C ILE A 774 5.07 -45.77 -0.53
N LEU A 775 5.43 -44.50 -0.70
CA LEU A 775 5.86 -43.97 -1.99
C LEU A 775 7.26 -44.51 -2.36
N PRO A 776 7.41 -45.23 -3.50
CA PRO A 776 8.71 -45.67 -3.99
C PRO A 776 9.61 -44.48 -4.39
N ASP A 777 10.92 -44.68 -4.34
CA ASP A 777 11.93 -43.67 -4.68
C ASP A 777 12.25 -43.61 -6.20
N TYR A 778 11.61 -44.44 -7.03
CA TYR A 778 11.76 -44.47 -8.48
C TYR A 778 10.44 -44.22 -9.23
N ALA A 779 10.54 -43.73 -10.47
CA ALA A 779 9.41 -43.17 -11.22
C ALA A 779 8.31 -44.19 -11.58
N GLU A 780 8.68 -45.40 -12.03
CA GLU A 780 7.71 -46.45 -12.40
C GLU A 780 6.86 -46.87 -11.20
N GLY A 781 7.49 -47.12 -10.05
CA GLY A 781 6.78 -47.46 -8.82
C GLY A 781 5.91 -46.30 -8.30
N ALA A 782 6.38 -45.05 -8.39
CA ALA A 782 5.57 -43.90 -8.03
C ALA A 782 4.32 -43.75 -8.92
N PHE A 783 4.44 -44.07 -10.22
CA PHE A 783 3.33 -44.09 -11.16
C PHE A 783 2.28 -45.14 -10.80
N GLU A 784 2.69 -46.36 -10.51
CA GLU A 784 1.79 -47.45 -10.12
C GLU A 784 1.02 -47.12 -8.83
N VAL A 785 1.72 -46.63 -7.80
CA VAL A 785 1.13 -46.28 -6.50
C VAL A 785 0.17 -45.09 -6.61
N ILE A 786 0.52 -44.05 -7.37
CA ILE A 786 -0.38 -42.91 -7.60
C ILE A 786 -1.61 -43.35 -8.39
N THR A 787 -1.44 -44.14 -9.45
CA THR A 787 -2.56 -44.63 -10.26
C THR A 787 -3.52 -45.46 -9.41
N LYS A 788 -2.97 -46.33 -8.53
CA LYS A 788 -3.76 -47.10 -7.57
C LYS A 788 -4.50 -46.22 -6.56
N ALA A 789 -3.82 -45.20 -6.01
CA ALA A 789 -4.43 -44.26 -5.07
C ALA A 789 -5.60 -43.50 -5.71
N TYR A 790 -5.43 -42.96 -6.91
CA TYR A 790 -6.50 -42.26 -7.64
C TYR A 790 -7.66 -43.19 -8.01
N GLY A 791 -7.37 -44.40 -8.52
CA GLY A 791 -8.40 -45.40 -8.82
C GLY A 791 -9.21 -45.79 -7.58
N HIS A 792 -8.55 -45.87 -6.41
CA HIS A 792 -9.22 -46.14 -5.13
C HIS A 792 -10.09 -44.96 -4.68
N MET A 793 -9.55 -43.74 -4.68
CA MET A 793 -10.28 -42.53 -4.28
C MET A 793 -11.50 -42.26 -5.19
N GLU A 794 -11.40 -42.51 -6.49
CA GLU A 794 -12.51 -42.36 -7.43
C GLU A 794 -13.61 -43.40 -7.25
N LYS A 795 -13.22 -44.66 -6.99
CA LYS A 795 -14.15 -45.79 -6.84
C LYS A 795 -14.84 -45.80 -5.49
N GLU A 796 -14.07 -45.69 -4.41
CA GLU A 796 -14.55 -45.88 -3.03
C GLU A 796 -14.94 -44.57 -2.34
N LYS A 797 -14.59 -43.41 -2.93
CA LYS A 797 -14.87 -42.05 -2.42
C LYS A 797 -14.39 -41.83 -0.98
N GLU A 798 -13.18 -42.27 -0.70
CA GLU A 798 -12.53 -42.12 0.60
C GLU A 798 -11.12 -41.56 0.44
N PRO A 799 -10.54 -40.93 1.48
CA PRO A 799 -9.18 -40.41 1.41
C PRO A 799 -8.15 -41.56 1.29
N PHE A 800 -7.03 -41.28 0.63
CA PHE A 800 -5.90 -42.22 0.49
C PHE A 800 -4.61 -41.53 0.92
N ALA A 801 -3.75 -42.24 1.65
CA ALA A 801 -2.49 -41.69 2.15
C ALA A 801 -1.25 -42.28 1.46
N LEU A 802 -0.28 -41.42 1.16
CA LEU A 802 1.05 -41.78 0.68
C LEU A 802 2.08 -41.43 1.75
N LEU A 803 2.74 -42.45 2.30
CA LEU A 803 3.83 -42.29 3.26
C LEU A 803 5.14 -42.05 2.49
N VAL A 804 5.72 -40.87 2.67
CA VAL A 804 6.97 -40.47 2.03
C VAL A 804 8.12 -40.68 3.01
N LYS A 805 9.05 -41.58 2.65
CA LYS A 805 10.25 -41.81 3.46
C LYS A 805 11.22 -40.63 3.33
N LYS A 806 12.08 -40.48 4.34
CA LYS A 806 13.26 -39.64 4.19
C LYS A 806 14.06 -40.13 2.99
N GLU A 807 14.54 -39.19 2.16
CA GLU A 807 15.32 -39.47 0.95
C GLU A 807 14.53 -40.12 -0.21
N THR A 808 13.18 -40.05 -0.24
CA THR A 808 12.40 -40.48 -1.41
C THR A 808 12.56 -39.55 -2.62
N PHE A 809 12.66 -38.24 -2.38
CA PHE A 809 12.78 -37.24 -3.44
C PHE A 809 14.23 -36.81 -3.65
N GLU A 810 14.58 -36.48 -4.90
CA GLU A 810 15.84 -35.79 -5.22
C GLU A 810 15.92 -34.49 -4.41
N LYS A 811 17.13 -34.12 -3.98
CA LYS A 811 17.36 -32.80 -3.38
C LYS A 811 17.02 -31.72 -4.40
N TYR A 812 15.81 -31.20 -4.30
CA TYR A 812 15.38 -30.05 -5.07
C TYR A 812 16.00 -28.82 -4.43
N ARG A 813 17.04 -28.27 -5.05
CA ARG A 813 17.33 -26.86 -4.87
C ARG A 813 16.13 -26.14 -5.47
N LEU A 814 15.39 -25.39 -4.64
CA LEU A 814 14.62 -24.27 -5.15
C LEU A 814 15.47 -23.62 -6.23
N SER A 815 14.90 -23.35 -7.39
CA SER A 815 15.57 -22.51 -8.39
C SER A 815 15.68 -21.10 -7.81
N THR A 816 16.51 -20.93 -6.78
CA THR A 816 17.28 -19.71 -6.61
C THR A 816 18.08 -19.58 -7.91
N PRO A 817 18.07 -18.41 -8.54
CA PRO A 817 18.96 -18.17 -9.68
C PRO A 817 20.37 -18.52 -9.22
N SER A 818 20.93 -19.58 -9.78
CA SER A 818 22.17 -20.15 -9.29
C SER A 818 23.36 -19.41 -9.89
N SER A 819 23.89 -18.43 -9.15
CA SER A 819 25.34 -18.26 -8.96
C SER A 819 25.67 -17.33 -7.79
N VAL A 820 25.58 -17.85 -6.56
CA VAL A 820 26.46 -17.40 -5.48
C VAL A 820 26.98 -18.67 -4.81
N PHE A 821 28.30 -18.77 -4.70
CA PHE A 821 29.08 -19.86 -4.09
C PHE A 821 29.37 -21.07 -4.99
N GLY A 822 30.26 -20.82 -5.95
CA GLY A 822 31.15 -21.83 -6.52
C GLY A 822 32.51 -21.18 -6.77
N GLY A 823 33.41 -21.32 -5.79
CA GLY A 823 34.80 -20.91 -5.85
C GLY A 823 35.52 -21.60 -4.72
N ASP A 824 36.15 -22.73 -5.05
CA ASP A 824 36.96 -23.57 -4.17
C ASP A 824 38.06 -22.74 -3.49
N ASP A 825 37.99 -22.61 -2.16
CA ASP A 825 39.14 -22.82 -1.27
C ASP A 825 38.75 -22.67 0.21
N MET A 826 39.23 -23.64 1.00
CA MET A 826 39.43 -23.64 2.46
C MET A 826 38.27 -24.05 3.41
N LEU A 827 38.12 -25.38 3.55
CA LEU A 827 38.48 -26.20 4.74
C LEU A 827 38.10 -25.78 6.19
N HIS A 828 37.52 -26.78 6.90
CA HIS A 828 37.50 -27.09 8.35
C HIS A 828 36.63 -26.23 9.30
N ARG A 829 35.59 -26.83 9.94
CA ARG A 829 35.52 -27.35 11.36
C ARG A 829 35.95 -26.28 12.38
N GLU A 830 35.15 -25.87 13.38
CA GLU A 830 34.29 -26.61 14.33
C GLU A 830 32.90 -26.00 14.54
#